data_AF-A0A7X7YS65-F1
#
_entry.id   AF-A0A7X7YS65-F1
#
_cell.length_a   1.000
_cell.length_b   1.000
_cell.length_c   1.000
_cell.angle_alpha   90.00
_cell.angle_beta   90.00
_cell.angle_gamma   90.00
#
_symmetry.space_group_name_H-M   'P 1'
#
loop_
_entity.id
_entity.type
_entity.pdbx_description
1 polymer ?
#
loop_
_entity_poly.entity_id
_entity_poly.type
_entity_poly.pdbx_seq_one_letter_code
_entity_poly.pdbx_strand_id
1 'polypeptide(L)'
;MKILTKYTLKLSLKPFFMGLAGFIVFVSVEWLYQISDYIIRNRVGFSKLLVFIAYNIPYFAVLGIPVGVLFAIFWVISDLYSNREITALLVHGVSSKKLVTPFFILAVVLSTLSLFLADYVVPKANYKSSQILNQYILQSPESVVKTNMLVELEKDLYFYVKEYDQSKGELYDVVLFRNEDSNEQIVTSSKVEKRKDGWYLTDGSMYIMDLETGFMSIEMQFKEMKLDVAGEIEDMLRSSRTIQDKTSRELRAQLQTYEKLGVNTASLVVELNQRYANALGSLVIVLIGIPVSLLFGFTSRSWSVVITFLIVVLYQGSGAWLSGMGKEGLMNPVLATWLPNIVFALTGLILYLMLDTPLSYRIRELLSRLFVIAIFCFLLIGTTAQASDVNVSSSNAMFYDDQVVAKDDVKIIWDKYQIECDTATATLLDGKIKVVEAEGNVIFKFDDQKYVSKYLSYEFETERSLILNATTTYNYTYQNKNVPIYVYGSTIEYDASSTNAELTNSHITTCNLDEPHYTVLASKIYVIENKYIIAESAFLTVLNVPLFPYPLFITGLEGTAPYTFSIVFSNTLSVSQTFSFAIESWALTLGLSSTDGISVDAKDTNKNRITYSEKNGTLEFSILPFTYRYNYSRNTLYFKYDGLIYLESNYINDNNFSQKVGLNYQSKDGKMYLRPYLSYDGAQTDSILYLNGGFRNISFVPVPDNTFSINSLDIIMRTQTDGYLTRLDKTWTPYYQANYSLSLTNVPWNYRLNIQGTRYENSQNQVITYNYQLPRKFSSGPFGLNFQYLFDVRDILNITGTSRKEAINMTDTYKLEGKYTIGPFSISANWDQVYPFVDESISTKSNLITLNAQISTSALSLSTKRGWDLLKNQQVPDTYTLKFANNIGIMGLSGSLSTTYDNVQNKLGNENISFGLNVLPVQLAYTLSFTVRPGSEIDLYVHSLKYSNFTASIYQSQDYIRNLIASGYFYMFDYKNTVSANFTKSAKDAIPNWRFAYTMEKKNEKYSLSYNTNGDNRYTLSADMKNIDPNTNISLTYDPQQVVLTNLKMAFDKSLHCWVFSLGAEFSYRSGADILGMLDKIYFKFRLTDMPDKFFYFEPTSGTLQISGM
;
A
#
# COMPACT_ATOMS: atom_id res chain seq x y z
N MET A 1 19.87 -1.09 36.60
CA MET A 1 18.98 0.06 36.32
C MET A 1 19.34 0.86 35.05
N LYS A 2 20.61 1.20 34.78
CA LYS A 2 21.03 1.84 33.51
C LYS A 2 20.57 1.11 32.24
N ILE A 3 20.44 -0.22 32.32
CA ILE A 3 20.04 -1.08 31.19
C ILE A 3 18.58 -0.84 30.79
N LEU A 4 17.63 -0.79 31.74
CA LEU A 4 16.21 -0.52 31.45
C LEU A 4 16.02 0.87 30.84
N THR A 5 16.66 1.89 31.42
CA THR A 5 16.62 3.26 30.89
C THR A 5 17.19 3.32 29.46
N LYS A 6 18.33 2.67 29.20
CA LYS A 6 18.95 2.62 27.86
C LYS A 6 18.07 1.86 26.85
N TYR A 7 17.42 0.78 27.29
CA TYR A 7 16.53 -0.03 26.47
C TYR A 7 15.27 0.74 26.06
N THR A 8 14.54 1.33 27.02
CA THR A 8 13.33 2.12 26.76
C THR A 8 13.63 3.35 25.92
N LEU A 9 14.77 4.03 26.14
CA LEU A 9 15.17 5.18 25.34
C LEU A 9 15.53 4.78 23.91
N LYS A 10 16.21 3.64 23.70
CA LYS A 10 16.48 3.12 22.35
C LYS A 10 15.18 2.78 21.62
N LEU A 11 14.21 2.21 22.32
CA LEU A 11 12.89 1.92 21.77
C LEU A 11 12.10 3.18 21.40
N SER A 12 12.22 4.26 22.17
CA SER A 12 11.45 5.49 21.95
C SER A 12 11.92 6.36 20.78
N LEU A 13 13.19 6.24 20.36
CA LEU A 13 13.74 7.09 19.28
C LEU A 13 12.98 6.92 17.95
N LYS A 14 12.69 5.68 17.53
CA LYS A 14 12.04 5.43 16.24
C LYS A 14 10.58 5.94 16.21
N PRO A 15 9.72 5.59 17.19
CA PRO A 15 8.38 6.17 17.29
C PRO A 15 8.40 7.69 17.40
N PHE A 16 9.34 8.29 18.14
CA PHE A 16 9.46 9.75 18.25
C PHE A 16 9.60 10.42 16.88
N PHE A 17 10.55 9.97 16.06
CA PHE A 17 10.74 10.54 14.72
C PHE A 17 9.55 10.25 13.80
N MET A 18 8.87 9.12 13.96
CA MET A 18 7.64 8.80 13.20
C MET A 18 6.50 9.76 13.55
N GLY A 19 6.23 9.99 14.84
CA GLY A 19 5.21 10.93 15.29
C GLY A 19 5.53 12.37 14.91
N LEU A 20 6.79 12.78 15.03
CA LEU A 20 7.27 14.10 14.61
C LEU A 20 7.11 14.31 13.10
N ALA A 21 7.53 13.34 12.28
CA ALA A 21 7.39 13.42 10.82
C ALA A 21 5.92 13.43 10.40
N GLY A 22 5.07 12.60 11.02
CA GLY A 22 3.63 12.59 10.76
C GLY A 22 2.98 13.94 11.07
N PHE A 23 3.33 14.56 12.19
CA PHE A 23 2.84 15.89 12.55
C PHE A 23 3.32 16.97 11.58
N ILE A 24 4.60 16.97 11.21
CA ILE A 24 5.14 17.95 10.23
C ILE A 24 4.42 17.83 8.90
N VAL A 25 4.18 16.61 8.40
CA VAL A 25 3.42 16.39 7.15
C VAL A 25 1.99 16.90 7.30
N PHE A 26 1.30 16.53 8.38
CA PHE A 26 -0.07 16.96 8.64
C PHE A 26 -0.20 18.49 8.64
N VAL A 27 0.62 19.19 9.42
CA VAL A 27 0.60 20.66 9.49
C VAL A 27 1.04 21.30 8.16
N SER A 28 1.98 20.70 7.44
CA SER A 28 2.39 21.22 6.13
C SER A 28 1.25 21.14 5.11
N VAL A 29 0.48 20.05 5.08
CA VAL A 29 -0.67 19.89 4.19
C VAL A 29 -1.77 20.88 4.55
N GLU A 30 -2.11 21.00 5.84
CA GLU A 30 -3.08 21.97 6.33
C GLU A 30 -2.70 23.40 5.93
N TRP A 31 -1.43 23.76 6.11
CA TRP A 31 -0.98 25.10 5.79
C TRP A 31 -0.96 25.38 4.28
N LEU A 32 -0.62 24.38 3.44
CA LEU A 32 -0.78 24.48 1.99
C LEU A 32 -2.24 24.60 1.57
N TYR A 33 -3.15 23.90 2.25
CA TYR A 33 -4.58 23.95 2.00
C TYR A 33 -5.13 25.37 2.25
N GLN A 34 -4.75 26.00 3.37
CA GLN A 34 -5.17 27.37 3.72
C GLN A 34 -4.74 28.43 2.69
N ILE A 35 -3.64 28.21 1.96
CA ILE A 35 -3.15 29.12 0.92
C ILE A 35 -3.40 28.60 -0.50
N SER A 36 -4.17 27.53 -0.65
CA SER A 36 -4.36 26.82 -1.93
C SER A 36 -4.97 27.71 -3.01
N ASP A 37 -5.93 28.57 -2.65
CA ASP A 37 -6.52 29.55 -3.56
C ASP A 37 -5.47 30.48 -4.17
N TYR A 38 -4.51 30.94 -3.37
CA TYR A 38 -3.41 31.78 -3.83
C TYR A 38 -2.42 30.99 -4.71
N ILE A 39 -2.12 29.75 -4.33
CA ILE A 39 -1.24 28.85 -5.11
C ILE A 39 -1.81 28.63 -6.51
N ILE A 40 -3.11 28.34 -6.61
CA ILE A 40 -3.82 28.06 -7.86
C ILE A 40 -3.94 29.33 -8.69
N ARG A 41 -4.40 30.44 -8.08
CA ARG A 41 -4.60 31.73 -8.75
C ARG A 41 -3.29 32.27 -9.34
N ASN A 42 -2.21 32.21 -8.57
CA ASN A 42 -0.92 32.81 -8.94
C ASN A 42 0.04 31.80 -9.62
N ARG A 43 -0.43 30.58 -9.93
CA ARG A 43 0.31 29.50 -10.61
C ARG A 43 1.69 29.24 -10.01
N VAL A 44 1.76 29.10 -8.69
CA VAL A 44 3.02 28.93 -7.98
C VAL A 44 3.64 27.57 -8.32
N GLY A 45 4.87 27.57 -8.82
CA GLY A 45 5.58 26.33 -9.16
C GLY A 45 5.84 25.44 -7.94
N PHE A 46 5.68 24.13 -8.10
CA PHE A 46 5.87 23.13 -7.04
C PHE A 46 7.23 23.22 -6.32
N SER A 47 8.29 23.58 -7.05
CA SER A 47 9.63 23.78 -6.46
C SER A 47 9.66 24.91 -5.42
N LYS A 48 8.91 25.99 -5.64
CA LYS A 48 8.82 27.11 -4.70
C LYS A 48 8.02 26.74 -3.45
N LEU A 49 6.97 25.93 -3.60
CA LEU A 49 6.20 25.38 -2.47
C LEU A 49 7.07 24.47 -1.60
N LEU A 50 7.91 23.62 -2.20
CA LEU A 50 8.86 22.78 -1.44
C LEU A 50 9.86 23.62 -0.65
N VAL A 51 10.40 24.69 -1.25
CA VAL A 51 11.33 25.59 -0.55
C VAL A 51 10.61 26.35 0.57
N PHE A 52 9.38 26.80 0.33
CA PHE A 52 8.53 27.42 1.35
C PHE A 52 8.30 26.49 2.55
N ILE A 53 7.85 25.25 2.31
CA ILE A 53 7.67 24.25 3.38
C ILE A 53 8.99 23.98 4.10
N ALA A 54 10.09 23.82 3.35
CA ALA A 54 11.41 23.52 3.93
C ALA A 54 11.86 24.60 4.94
N TYR A 55 11.56 25.88 4.69
CA TYR A 55 11.84 26.96 5.63
C TYR A 55 10.90 26.98 6.85
N ASN A 56 9.75 26.32 6.82
CA ASN A 56 8.82 26.23 7.96
C ASN A 56 8.97 24.94 8.78
N ILE A 57 9.71 23.95 8.28
CA ILE A 57 10.01 22.72 9.03
C ILE A 57 10.55 23.02 10.43
N PRO A 58 11.48 23.97 10.67
CA PRO A 58 11.94 24.26 12.03
C PRO A 58 10.82 24.71 12.97
N TYR A 59 9.88 25.52 12.48
CA TYR A 59 8.72 25.97 13.25
C TYR A 59 7.77 24.81 13.55
N PHE A 60 7.46 24.00 12.55
CA PHE A 60 6.63 22.80 12.72
C PHE A 60 7.30 21.76 13.63
N ALA A 61 8.63 21.66 13.62
CA ALA A 61 9.37 20.79 14.52
C ALA A 61 9.25 21.24 15.98
N VAL A 62 9.35 22.54 16.27
CA VAL A 62 9.14 23.08 17.63
C VAL A 62 7.74 22.73 18.15
N LEU A 63 6.71 22.87 17.31
CA LEU A 63 5.33 22.49 17.65
C LEU A 63 5.12 20.96 17.72
N GLY A 64 5.85 20.20 16.92
CA GLY A 64 5.73 18.74 16.78
C GLY A 64 6.56 17.94 17.78
N ILE A 65 7.58 18.51 18.42
CA ILE A 65 8.40 17.81 19.41
C ILE A 65 7.56 17.23 20.56
N PRO A 66 6.65 17.98 21.21
CA PRO A 66 5.76 17.43 22.23
C PRO A 66 4.89 16.29 21.70
N VAL A 67 4.38 16.41 20.47
CA VAL A 67 3.55 15.39 19.80
C VAL A 67 4.33 14.10 19.57
N GLY A 68 5.55 14.21 19.04
CA GLY A 68 6.43 13.06 18.81
C GLY A 68 6.81 12.36 20.12
N VAL A 69 7.05 13.11 21.20
CA VAL A 69 7.33 12.54 22.53
C VAL A 69 6.13 11.78 23.07
N LEU A 70 4.93 12.35 22.96
CA LEU A 70 3.70 11.68 23.40
C LEU A 70 3.44 10.39 22.62
N PHE A 71 3.60 10.45 21.29
CA PHE A 71 3.45 9.29 20.42
C PHE A 71 4.45 8.19 20.80
N ALA A 72 5.70 8.57 21.08
CA ALA A 72 6.72 7.63 21.51
C ALA A 72 6.40 6.96 22.84
N ILE A 73 5.83 7.71 23.79
CA ILE A 73 5.37 7.14 25.06
C ILE A 73 4.28 6.09 24.80
N PHE A 74 3.18 6.46 24.15
CA PHE A 74 2.07 5.54 23.95
C PHE A 74 2.47 4.31 23.14
N TRP A 75 3.26 4.51 22.07
CA TRP A 75 3.73 3.42 21.24
C TRP A 75 4.60 2.44 22.02
N VAL A 76 5.62 2.94 22.74
CA VAL A 76 6.55 2.07 23.48
C VAL A 76 5.84 1.38 24.64
N ILE A 77 5.02 2.09 25.41
CA ILE A 77 4.28 1.49 26.52
C ILE A 77 3.28 0.45 26.00
N SER A 78 2.58 0.72 24.89
CA SER A 78 1.69 -0.25 24.24
C SER A 78 2.43 -1.50 23.78
N ASP A 79 3.63 -1.34 23.20
CA ASP A 79 4.48 -2.47 22.80
C ASP A 79 4.93 -3.30 24.00
N LEU A 80 5.35 -2.64 25.09
CA LEU A 80 5.71 -3.31 26.34
C LEU A 80 4.51 -4.02 26.99
N TYR A 81 3.29 -3.50 26.88
CA TYR A 81 2.08 -4.20 27.32
C TYR A 81 1.74 -5.40 26.43
N SER A 82 1.82 -5.25 25.11
CA SER A 82 1.55 -6.31 24.13
C SER A 82 2.50 -7.50 24.30
N ASN A 83 3.80 -7.21 24.50
CA ASN A 83 4.83 -8.21 24.76
C ASN A 83 4.85 -8.72 26.22
N ARG A 84 3.93 -8.26 27.08
CA ARG A 84 3.84 -8.56 28.52
C ARG A 84 5.10 -8.21 29.33
N GLU A 85 5.94 -7.31 28.81
CA GLU A 85 7.16 -6.85 29.48
C GLU A 85 6.84 -5.98 30.70
N ILE A 86 5.80 -5.14 30.64
CA ILE A 86 5.33 -4.37 31.81
C ILE A 86 4.92 -5.33 32.95
N THR A 87 4.18 -6.39 32.63
CA THR A 87 3.77 -7.40 33.62
C THR A 87 5.00 -8.11 34.21
N ALA A 88 5.98 -8.48 33.39
CA ALA A 88 7.21 -9.10 33.85
C ALA A 88 8.01 -8.19 34.79
N LEU A 89 8.10 -6.88 34.48
CA LEU A 89 8.76 -5.88 35.32
C LEU A 89 8.08 -5.73 36.68
N LEU A 90 6.75 -5.68 36.71
CA LEU A 90 5.96 -5.56 37.93
C LEU A 90 6.12 -6.80 38.84
N VAL A 91 6.12 -8.01 38.27
CA VAL A 91 6.33 -9.27 39.00
C VAL A 91 7.74 -9.33 39.61
N HIS A 92 8.73 -8.69 39.00
CA HIS A 92 10.09 -8.55 39.53
C HIS A 92 10.25 -7.38 40.52
N GLY A 93 9.13 -6.77 40.97
CA GLY A 93 9.15 -5.68 41.96
C GLY A 93 9.63 -4.33 41.42
N VAL A 94 9.67 -4.14 40.10
CA VAL A 94 10.02 -2.85 39.49
C VAL A 94 8.76 -1.97 39.45
N SER A 95 8.70 -0.93 40.29
CA SER A 95 7.61 0.06 40.27
C SER A 95 7.43 0.71 38.89
N SER A 96 6.17 0.89 38.48
CA SER A 96 5.76 1.56 37.24
C SER A 96 6.35 2.96 37.10
N LYS A 97 6.55 3.67 38.23
CA LYS A 97 7.13 5.02 38.27
C LYS A 97 8.55 5.07 37.70
N LYS A 98 9.29 3.94 37.73
CA LYS A 98 10.65 3.87 37.17
C LYS A 98 10.68 4.00 35.64
N LEU A 99 9.58 3.69 34.96
CA LEU A 99 9.44 3.84 33.50
C LEU A 99 9.33 5.31 33.07
N VAL A 100 9.04 6.24 33.98
CA VAL A 100 8.99 7.68 33.69
C VAL A 100 10.37 8.25 33.37
N THR A 101 11.39 7.80 34.11
CA THR A 101 12.78 8.31 34.03
C THR A 101 13.36 8.42 32.61
N PRO A 102 13.35 7.37 31.75
CA PRO A 102 13.91 7.46 30.40
C PRO A 102 13.24 8.51 29.51
N PHE A 103 11.91 8.63 29.58
CA PHE A 103 11.16 9.60 28.80
C PHE A 103 11.29 11.03 29.36
N PHE A 104 11.43 11.18 30.68
CA PHE A 104 11.72 12.47 31.29
C PHE A 104 13.09 13.00 30.86
N ILE A 105 14.13 12.15 30.85
CA ILE A 105 15.46 12.50 30.31
C ILE A 105 15.33 12.91 28.83
N LEU A 106 14.58 12.16 28.03
CA LEU A 106 14.33 12.47 26.63
C LEU A 106 13.65 13.84 26.47
N ALA A 107 12.63 14.16 27.27
CA ALA A 107 11.93 15.43 27.20
C ALA A 107 12.79 16.62 27.66
N VAL A 108 13.65 16.48 28.66
CA VAL A 108 14.60 17.54 29.04
C VAL A 108 15.53 17.88 27.87
N VAL A 109 16.09 16.86 27.22
CA VAL A 109 16.98 17.04 26.06
C VAL A 109 16.23 17.70 24.91
N LEU A 110 15.03 17.21 24.58
CA LEU A 110 14.23 17.75 23.47
C LEU A 110 13.63 19.12 23.77
N SER A 111 13.31 19.44 25.03
CA SER A 111 12.86 20.77 25.46
C SER A 111 13.98 21.80 25.29
N THR A 112 15.20 21.44 25.70
CA THR A 112 16.39 22.28 25.50
C THR A 112 16.66 22.52 24.01
N LEU A 113 16.54 21.46 23.19
CA LEU A 113 16.64 21.57 21.74
C LEU A 113 15.54 22.47 21.15
N SER A 114 14.30 22.33 21.65
CA SER A 114 13.16 23.13 21.21
C SER A 114 13.36 24.63 21.51
N LEU A 115 13.86 24.98 22.69
CA LEU A 115 14.24 26.34 23.04
C LEU A 115 15.30 26.91 22.08
N PHE A 116 16.33 26.13 21.79
CA PHE A 116 17.39 26.53 20.85
C PHE A 116 16.84 26.75 19.43
N LEU A 117 15.98 25.85 18.94
CA LEU A 117 15.33 26.00 17.65
C LEU A 117 14.43 27.24 17.62
N ALA A 118 13.59 27.43 18.64
CA ALA A 118 12.60 28.50 18.70
C ALA A 118 13.22 29.91 18.74
N ASP A 119 14.38 30.10 19.39
CA ASP A 119 15.00 31.42 19.53
C ASP A 119 16.01 31.73 18.40
N TYR A 120 16.71 30.71 17.87
CA TYR A 120 17.80 30.94 16.90
C TYR A 120 17.47 30.53 15.45
N VAL A 121 16.85 29.37 15.26
CA VAL A 121 16.64 28.78 13.93
C VAL A 121 15.32 29.24 13.32
N VAL A 122 14.23 29.18 14.10
CA VAL A 122 12.87 29.51 13.68
C VAL A 122 12.76 30.95 13.17
N PRO A 123 13.25 31.99 13.86
CA PRO A 123 13.09 33.37 13.38
C PRO A 123 13.78 33.62 12.03
N LYS A 124 14.96 33.01 11.82
CA LYS A 124 15.71 33.11 10.55
C LYS A 124 15.01 32.37 9.41
N ALA A 125 14.42 31.22 9.72
CA ALA A 125 13.73 30.38 8.74
C ALA A 125 12.36 30.98 8.36
N ASN A 126 11.59 31.44 9.35
CA ASN A 126 10.33 32.13 9.14
C ASN A 126 10.50 33.42 8.32
N TYR A 127 11.55 34.21 8.57
CA TYR A 127 11.82 35.40 7.76
C TYR A 127 12.00 35.06 6.27
N LYS A 128 12.76 34.00 5.95
CA LYS A 128 12.92 33.53 4.57
C LYS A 128 11.64 32.94 3.98
N SER A 129 10.84 32.26 4.80
CA SER A 129 9.51 31.80 4.41
C SER A 129 8.58 32.97 4.05
N SER A 130 8.52 33.99 4.90
CA SER A 130 7.70 35.20 4.69
C SER A 130 8.10 35.93 3.39
N GLN A 131 9.41 36.00 3.10
CA GLN A 131 9.88 36.52 1.81
C GLN A 131 9.35 35.71 0.62
N ILE A 132 9.37 34.37 0.70
CA ILE A 132 8.86 33.50 -0.37
C ILE A 132 7.34 33.63 -0.50
N LEU A 133 6.63 33.70 0.63
CA LEU A 133 5.18 33.88 0.67
C LEU A 133 4.79 35.17 -0.06
N ASN A 134 5.41 36.30 0.29
CA ASN A 134 5.07 37.59 -0.30
C ASN A 134 5.53 37.71 -1.76
N GLN A 135 6.75 37.26 -2.07
CA GLN A 135 7.35 37.42 -3.41
C GLN A 135 6.76 36.48 -4.46
N TYR A 136 6.42 35.24 -4.10
CA TYR A 136 6.04 34.21 -5.07
C TYR A 136 4.61 33.70 -4.91
N ILE A 137 4.07 33.65 -3.69
CA ILE A 137 2.76 33.03 -3.42
C ILE A 137 1.64 34.07 -3.43
N LEU A 138 1.79 35.19 -2.71
CA LEU A 138 0.77 36.23 -2.67
C LEU A 138 0.86 37.19 -3.87
N GLN A 139 2.08 37.41 -4.41
CA GLN A 139 2.37 38.29 -5.57
C GLN A 139 1.81 39.72 -5.45
N SER A 140 1.56 40.16 -4.22
CA SER A 140 1.11 41.50 -3.89
C SER A 140 2.18 42.17 -3.05
N PRO A 141 2.91 43.18 -3.56
CA PRO A 141 3.91 43.90 -2.78
C PRO A 141 3.33 44.70 -1.59
N GLU A 142 2.00 44.77 -1.44
CA GLU A 142 1.30 45.74 -0.59
C GLU A 142 0.31 45.13 0.43
N SER A 143 0.11 43.80 0.49
CA SER A 143 -1.10 43.24 1.11
C SER A 143 -1.06 42.90 2.61
N VAL A 144 -0.09 43.37 3.41
CA VAL A 144 -0.16 43.19 4.88
C VAL A 144 0.47 44.37 5.65
N VAL A 145 -0.09 45.58 5.49
CA VAL A 145 0.20 46.65 6.46
C VAL A 145 -0.86 46.57 7.55
N LYS A 146 -0.46 46.09 8.73
CA LYS A 146 -1.34 46.06 9.91
C LYS A 146 -1.44 47.46 10.51
N THR A 147 -2.61 47.80 11.04
CA THR A 147 -2.81 48.95 11.92
C THR A 147 -1.84 48.90 13.11
N ASN A 148 -1.35 50.05 13.57
CA ASN A 148 -0.36 50.22 14.65
C ASN A 148 1.06 49.67 14.33
N MET A 149 1.62 50.08 13.20
CA MET A 149 2.97 49.69 12.77
C MET A 149 4.01 50.67 13.33
N LEU A 150 4.98 50.19 14.12
CA LEU A 150 6.18 50.93 14.51
C LEU A 150 7.42 50.31 13.86
N VAL A 151 8.22 51.13 13.17
CA VAL A 151 9.43 50.69 12.47
C VAL A 151 10.58 51.63 12.80
N GLU A 152 11.78 51.09 12.90
CA GLU A 152 13.01 51.87 12.97
C GLU A 152 13.52 52.10 11.54
N LEU A 153 13.57 53.37 11.09
CA LEU A 153 14.00 53.74 9.72
C LEU A 153 15.52 53.85 9.64
N GLU A 154 16.11 54.53 10.62
CA GLU A 154 17.55 54.65 10.85
C GLU A 154 17.83 54.43 12.33
N LYS A 155 19.10 54.21 12.68
CA LYS A 155 19.50 54.06 14.09
C LYS A 155 19.01 55.26 14.89
N ASP A 156 18.22 55.01 15.93
CA ASP A 156 17.61 56.03 16.80
C ASP A 156 16.49 56.88 16.15
N LEU A 157 15.95 56.46 14.99
CA LEU A 157 14.78 57.06 14.31
C LEU A 157 13.64 56.05 14.12
N TYR A 158 12.54 56.26 14.84
CA TYR A 158 11.35 55.42 14.80
C TYR A 158 10.18 56.11 14.08
N PHE A 159 9.44 55.36 13.28
CA PHE A 159 8.29 55.77 12.50
C PHE A 159 7.09 54.89 12.85
N TYR A 160 6.06 55.52 13.39
CA TYR A 160 4.81 54.91 13.81
C TYR A 160 3.68 55.33 12.87
N VAL A 161 2.88 54.36 12.44
CA VAL A 161 1.68 54.58 11.63
C VAL A 161 0.51 53.84 12.28
N LYS A 162 -0.55 54.56 12.62
CA LYS A 162 -1.74 53.94 13.22
C LYS A 162 -2.60 53.24 12.18
N GLU A 163 -2.86 53.89 11.06
CA GLU A 163 -3.74 53.38 10.00
C GLU A 163 -3.20 53.72 8.61
N TYR A 164 -3.43 52.83 7.65
CA TYR A 164 -3.00 52.98 6.26
C TYR A 164 -4.18 52.71 5.32
N ASP A 165 -4.59 53.72 4.55
CA ASP A 165 -5.61 53.57 3.51
C ASP A 165 -4.95 53.10 2.22
N GLN A 166 -5.05 51.79 1.97
CA GLN A 166 -4.45 51.12 0.81
C GLN A 166 -5.00 51.62 -0.53
N SER A 167 -6.24 52.13 -0.57
CA SER A 167 -6.87 52.57 -1.83
C SER A 167 -6.33 53.93 -2.31
N LYS A 168 -5.85 54.76 -1.38
CA LYS A 168 -5.37 56.12 -1.65
C LYS A 168 -3.86 56.27 -1.45
N GLY A 169 -3.19 55.30 -0.81
CA GLY A 169 -1.77 55.39 -0.47
C GLY A 169 -1.48 56.43 0.62
N GLU A 170 -2.43 56.63 1.54
CA GLU A 170 -2.37 57.65 2.59
C GLU A 170 -2.16 56.98 3.96
N LEU A 171 -1.26 57.54 4.78
CA LEU A 171 -1.01 57.10 6.16
C LEU A 171 -1.73 58.06 7.11
N TYR A 172 -2.34 57.55 8.16
CA TYR A 172 -3.09 58.32 9.14
C TYR A 172 -2.50 58.17 10.55
N ASP A 173 -2.55 59.25 11.32
CA ASP A 173 -1.99 59.37 12.68
C ASP A 173 -0.55 58.83 12.77
N VAL A 174 0.36 59.54 12.09
CA VAL A 174 1.78 59.19 11.99
C VAL A 174 2.59 59.88 13.08
N VAL A 175 3.47 59.14 13.75
CA VAL A 175 4.41 59.68 14.74
C VAL A 175 5.84 59.28 14.38
N LEU A 176 6.72 60.24 14.21
CA LEU A 176 8.14 60.04 14.00
C LEU A 176 8.89 60.47 15.26
N PHE A 177 9.66 59.56 15.84
CA PHE A 177 10.45 59.77 17.04
C PHE A 177 11.93 59.65 16.68
N ARG A 178 12.70 60.71 16.88
CA ARG A 178 14.14 60.75 16.64
C ARG A 178 14.85 61.04 17.96
N ASN A 179 15.81 60.21 18.32
CA ASN A 179 16.63 60.38 19.49
C ASN A 179 18.05 60.77 19.04
N GLU A 180 18.42 62.03 19.21
CA GLU A 180 19.78 62.52 18.99
C GLU A 180 20.47 62.63 20.36
N ASP A 181 21.80 62.44 20.41
CA ASP A 181 22.60 62.29 21.65
C ASP A 181 22.37 63.39 22.74
N SER A 182 21.74 64.52 22.41
CA SER A 182 21.35 65.60 23.34
C SER A 182 19.88 66.02 23.31
N ASN A 183 19.06 65.58 22.34
CA ASN A 183 17.67 66.01 22.16
C ASN A 183 16.77 64.86 21.68
N GLU A 184 15.54 64.80 22.20
CA GLU A 184 14.47 63.95 21.65
C GLU A 184 13.53 64.77 20.78
N GLN A 185 13.36 64.39 19.52
CA GLN A 185 12.44 65.03 18.57
C GLN A 185 11.25 64.11 18.30
N ILE A 186 10.04 64.62 18.50
CA ILE A 186 8.77 63.92 18.24
C ILE A 186 7.97 64.72 17.22
N VAL A 187 7.71 64.14 16.05
CA VAL A 187 6.88 64.72 15.00
C VAL A 187 5.59 63.91 14.89
N THR A 188 4.45 64.56 15.06
CA THR A 188 3.12 63.95 14.92
C THR A 188 2.40 64.55 13.72
N SER A 189 1.67 63.77 12.94
CA SER A 189 0.88 64.25 11.81
C SER A 189 -0.40 63.45 11.67
N SER A 190 -1.50 64.15 11.37
CA SER A 190 -2.80 63.51 11.18
C SER A 190 -2.87 62.68 9.89
N LYS A 191 -2.18 63.11 8.84
CA LYS A 191 -2.19 62.46 7.53
C LYS A 191 -0.85 62.62 6.81
N VAL A 192 -0.38 61.58 6.14
CA VAL A 192 0.80 61.61 5.29
C VAL A 192 0.44 61.07 3.90
N GLU A 193 0.72 61.87 2.87
CA GLU A 193 0.39 61.55 1.49
C GLU A 193 1.66 61.45 0.62
N LYS A 194 1.63 60.52 -0.34
CA LYS A 194 2.72 60.33 -1.28
C LYS A 194 2.52 61.19 -2.53
N ARG A 195 3.45 62.10 -2.81
CA ARG A 195 3.50 62.88 -4.05
C ARG A 195 4.69 62.43 -4.91
N LYS A 196 4.79 62.91 -6.16
CA LYS A 196 5.81 62.45 -7.15
C LYS A 196 7.26 62.66 -6.70
N ASP A 197 7.50 63.55 -5.74
CA ASP A 197 8.82 64.03 -5.32
C ASP A 197 9.13 63.74 -3.84
N GLY A 198 8.26 63.06 -3.11
CA GLY A 198 8.46 62.68 -1.71
C GLY A 198 7.17 62.46 -0.92
N TRP A 199 7.30 62.14 0.37
CA TRP A 199 6.18 62.01 1.31
C TRP A 199 5.94 63.34 2.03
N TYR A 200 4.67 63.72 2.20
CA TYR A 200 4.26 64.98 2.79
C TYR A 200 3.38 64.73 4.01
N LEU A 201 3.82 65.19 5.18
CA LEU A 201 3.02 65.21 6.41
C LEU A 201 2.13 66.45 6.40
N THR A 202 0.84 66.26 6.59
CA THR A 202 -0.16 67.34 6.67
C THR A 202 -0.70 67.46 8.09
N ASP A 203 -0.95 68.71 8.49
CA ASP A 203 -1.53 69.10 9.79
C ASP A 203 -0.87 68.36 10.96
N GLY A 204 0.37 68.74 11.28
CA GLY A 204 1.21 68.09 12.27
C GLY A 204 1.94 69.05 13.21
N SER A 205 2.51 68.48 14.27
CA SER A 205 3.28 69.17 15.30
C SER A 205 4.64 68.52 15.46
N MET A 206 5.66 69.31 15.74
CA MET A 206 7.01 68.88 16.06
C MET A 206 7.38 69.41 17.44
N TYR A 207 7.82 68.50 18.30
CA TYR A 207 8.30 68.78 19.65
C TYR A 207 9.77 68.39 19.71
N ILE A 208 10.62 69.28 20.23
CA ILE A 208 12.01 68.97 20.55
C ILE A 208 12.16 69.12 22.07
N MET A 209 12.64 68.06 22.72
CA MET A 209 12.91 68.04 24.15
C MET A 209 14.42 67.99 24.38
N ASP A 210 14.91 68.89 25.21
CA ASP A 210 16.30 68.88 25.67
C ASP A 210 16.44 67.86 26.81
N LEU A 211 17.29 66.84 26.61
CA LEU A 211 17.45 65.72 27.53
C LEU A 211 18.19 66.10 28.82
N GLU A 212 18.99 67.17 28.83
CA GLU A 212 19.72 67.61 30.03
C GLU A 212 18.82 68.40 30.99
N THR A 213 17.89 69.19 30.43
CA THR A 213 17.01 70.06 31.23
C THR A 213 15.61 69.48 31.46
N GLY A 214 15.19 68.51 30.63
CA GLY A 214 13.84 67.93 30.67
C GLY A 214 12.74 68.89 30.23
N PHE A 215 13.09 70.06 29.69
CA PHE A 215 12.15 71.05 29.18
C PHE A 215 11.98 70.90 27.67
N MET A 216 10.75 71.14 27.19
CA MET A 216 10.44 71.25 25.77
C MET A 216 11.11 72.53 25.24
N SER A 217 12.09 72.38 24.34
CA SER A 217 12.88 73.50 23.82
C SER A 217 12.19 74.16 22.63
N ILE A 218 11.48 73.39 21.78
CA ILE A 218 10.79 73.88 20.59
C ILE A 218 9.46 73.13 20.41
N GLU A 219 8.37 73.87 20.20
CA GLU A 219 7.08 73.38 19.69
C GLU A 219 6.78 74.10 18.38
N MET A 220 6.56 73.35 17.30
CA MET A 220 6.25 73.89 15.98
C MET A 220 5.03 73.18 15.40
N GLN A 221 4.04 73.94 14.96
CA GLN A 221 2.93 73.43 14.17
C GLN A 221 3.18 73.71 12.69
N PHE A 222 2.92 72.73 11.84
CA PHE A 222 3.05 72.87 10.38
C PHE A 222 1.79 72.37 9.69
N LYS A 223 1.39 73.10 8.65
CA LYS A 223 0.30 72.68 7.77
C LYS A 223 0.75 71.60 6.78
N GLU A 224 1.97 71.72 6.29
CA GLU A 224 2.58 70.76 5.38
C GLU A 224 4.09 70.72 5.61
N MET A 225 4.66 69.52 5.73
CA MET A 225 6.10 69.29 5.89
C MET A 225 6.52 68.11 5.01
N LYS A 226 7.57 68.31 4.20
CA LYS A 226 8.15 67.24 3.39
C LYS A 226 9.05 66.36 4.24
N LEU A 227 8.91 65.04 4.10
CA LEU A 227 9.71 64.04 4.79
C LEU A 227 10.87 63.58 3.89
N ASP A 228 12.10 63.69 4.39
CA ASP A 228 13.32 63.43 3.61
C ASP A 228 13.73 61.94 3.55
N VAL A 229 12.99 61.04 4.20
CA VAL A 229 13.26 59.58 4.28
C VAL A 229 12.42 58.74 3.30
N ALA A 230 12.17 59.29 2.10
CA ALA A 230 11.19 58.72 1.16
C ALA A 230 11.53 57.31 0.62
N GLY A 231 12.81 56.97 0.48
CA GLY A 231 13.25 55.66 -0.02
C GLY A 231 13.15 54.53 1.01
N GLU A 232 13.40 54.83 2.28
CA GLU A 232 13.40 53.87 3.39
C GLU A 232 11.99 53.45 3.78
N ILE A 233 11.02 54.37 3.70
CA ILE A 233 9.59 54.08 3.90
C ILE A 233 9.06 53.09 2.86
N GLU A 234 9.55 53.18 1.62
CA GLU A 234 9.15 52.32 0.51
C GLU A 234 9.70 50.89 0.67
N ASP A 235 10.98 50.76 1.06
CA ASP A 235 11.61 49.46 1.36
C ASP A 235 11.04 48.84 2.64
N MET A 236 10.60 49.66 3.60
CA MET A 236 9.88 49.23 4.81
C MET A 236 8.51 48.62 4.47
N LEU A 237 7.70 49.29 3.65
CA LEU A 237 6.39 48.78 3.23
C LEU A 237 6.51 47.42 2.54
N ARG A 238 7.66 47.15 1.89
CA ARG A 238 7.97 45.90 1.21
C ARG A 238 8.61 44.82 2.10
N SER A 239 9.17 45.17 3.27
CA SER A 239 10.02 44.27 4.07
C SER A 239 9.60 44.07 5.53
N SER A 240 8.38 44.48 5.91
CA SER A 240 7.93 44.41 7.31
C SER A 240 8.09 42.99 7.90
N ARG A 241 9.01 42.86 8.86
CA ARG A 241 9.26 41.60 9.58
C ARG A 241 8.11 41.34 10.53
N THR A 242 7.45 40.18 10.40
CA THR A 242 6.34 39.82 11.30
C THR A 242 6.90 39.51 12.69
N ILE A 243 6.06 39.59 13.74
CA ILE A 243 6.45 39.29 15.13
C ILE A 243 7.10 37.89 15.25
N GLN A 244 6.69 36.93 14.41
CA GLN A 244 7.24 35.57 14.35
C GLN A 244 8.65 35.47 13.73
N ASP A 245 9.11 36.52 13.02
CA ASP A 245 10.42 36.57 12.36
C ASP A 245 11.52 37.15 13.26
N LYS A 246 11.14 37.67 14.43
CA LYS A 246 12.03 38.33 15.39
C LYS A 246 12.54 37.37 16.45
N THR A 247 13.78 37.56 16.91
CA THR A 247 14.35 36.80 18.04
C THR A 247 13.75 37.24 19.37
N SER A 248 13.88 36.46 20.45
CA SER A 248 13.38 36.88 21.77
C SER A 248 14.08 38.13 22.30
N ARG A 249 15.32 38.42 21.87
CA ARG A 249 16.01 39.67 22.18
C ARG A 249 15.39 40.86 21.46
N GLU A 250 15.11 40.70 20.17
CA GLU A 250 14.44 41.72 19.34
C GLU A 250 13.00 41.99 19.82
N LEU A 251 12.25 40.95 20.21
CA LEU A 251 10.90 41.11 20.79
C LEU A 251 10.92 41.92 22.08
N ARG A 252 11.90 41.66 22.98
CA ARG A 252 12.02 42.40 24.24
C ARG A 252 12.36 43.87 24.02
N ALA A 253 13.27 44.16 23.08
CA ALA A 253 13.60 45.52 22.72
C ALA A 253 12.36 46.26 22.15
N GLN A 254 11.63 45.62 21.23
CA GLN A 254 10.41 46.19 20.67
C GLN A 254 9.33 46.41 21.74
N LEU A 255 9.18 45.49 22.68
CA LEU A 255 8.22 45.60 23.78
C LEU A 255 8.51 46.81 24.66
N GLN A 256 9.79 47.07 24.99
CA GLN A 256 10.19 48.27 25.75
C GLN A 256 9.86 49.56 24.99
N THR A 257 10.07 49.59 23.68
CA THR A 257 9.71 50.76 22.86
C THR A 257 8.20 50.96 22.79
N TYR A 258 7.42 49.89 22.62
CA TYR A 258 5.95 49.97 22.56
C TYR A 258 5.35 50.42 23.89
N GLU A 259 5.91 49.98 25.02
CA GLU A 259 5.53 50.46 26.35
C GLU A 259 5.79 51.97 26.51
N LYS A 260 6.94 52.47 26.04
CA LYS A 260 7.27 53.91 26.07
C LYS A 260 6.31 54.74 25.22
N LEU A 261 5.82 54.18 24.12
CA LEU A 261 4.90 54.85 23.18
C LEU A 261 3.42 54.68 23.54
N GLY A 262 3.09 53.95 24.63
CA GLY A 262 1.71 53.70 25.04
C GLY A 262 0.91 52.79 24.10
N VAL A 263 1.59 52.00 23.25
CA VAL A 263 0.96 51.07 22.31
C VAL A 263 0.65 49.75 23.02
N ASN A 264 -0.48 49.11 22.69
CA ASN A 264 -0.87 47.83 23.30
C ASN A 264 0.21 46.75 23.07
N THR A 265 0.79 46.24 24.16
CA THR A 265 1.87 45.24 24.15
C THR A 265 1.40 43.81 24.35
N ALA A 266 0.11 43.57 24.56
CA ALA A 266 -0.43 42.25 24.92
C ALA A 266 -0.03 41.16 23.92
N SER A 267 -0.11 41.46 22.61
CA SER A 267 0.27 40.51 21.55
C SER A 267 1.76 40.14 21.58
N LEU A 268 2.65 41.10 21.86
CA LEU A 268 4.09 40.87 22.00
C LEU A 268 4.43 40.06 23.26
N VAL A 269 3.74 40.34 24.37
CA VAL A 269 3.91 39.61 25.64
C VAL A 269 3.48 38.14 25.47
N VAL A 270 2.33 37.89 24.83
CA VAL A 270 1.86 36.52 24.54
C VAL A 270 2.88 35.79 23.68
N GLU A 271 3.32 36.38 22.57
CA GLU A 271 4.23 35.69 21.65
C GLU A 271 5.58 35.33 22.31
N LEU A 272 6.13 36.23 23.13
CA LEU A 272 7.37 35.97 23.88
C LEU A 272 7.19 34.79 24.85
N ASN A 273 6.12 34.80 25.65
CA ASN A 273 5.87 33.76 26.66
C ASN A 273 5.46 32.43 26.04
N GLN A 274 4.69 32.45 24.95
CA GLN A 274 4.26 31.26 24.23
C GLN A 274 5.45 30.46 23.68
N ARG A 275 6.53 31.13 23.24
CA ARG A 275 7.77 30.45 22.82
C ARG A 275 8.38 29.62 23.96
N TYR A 276 8.48 30.20 25.15
CA TYR A 276 9.00 29.49 26.33
C TYR A 276 8.05 28.38 26.80
N ALA A 277 6.74 28.66 26.80
CA ALA A 277 5.71 27.70 27.17
C ALA A 277 5.70 26.46 26.25
N ASN A 278 5.75 26.66 24.92
CA ASN A 278 5.76 25.58 23.94
C ASN A 278 7.04 24.74 24.04
N ALA A 279 8.18 25.38 24.26
CA ALA A 279 9.44 24.65 24.37
C ALA A 279 9.51 23.77 25.62
N LEU A 280 8.87 24.17 26.73
CA LEU A 280 8.69 23.34 27.93
C LEU A 280 7.54 22.31 27.80
N GLY A 281 6.75 22.38 26.74
CA GLY A 281 5.58 21.53 26.54
C GLY A 281 5.91 20.03 26.53
N SER A 282 7.08 19.63 26.03
CA SER A 282 7.49 18.22 26.03
C SER A 282 7.62 17.64 27.45
N LEU A 283 8.02 18.44 28.45
CA LEU A 283 8.11 18.01 29.84
C LEU A 283 6.73 17.81 30.45
N VAL A 284 5.81 18.74 30.18
CA VAL A 284 4.41 18.66 30.62
C VAL A 284 3.72 17.43 30.01
N ILE A 285 3.94 17.21 28.72
CA ILE A 285 3.40 16.08 27.98
C ILE A 285 3.91 14.73 28.48
N VAL A 286 5.18 14.64 28.90
CA VAL A 286 5.71 13.42 29.54
C VAL A 286 5.00 13.13 30.87
N LEU A 287 4.76 14.17 31.68
CA LEU A 287 4.12 14.06 32.99
C LEU A 287 2.69 13.54 32.91
N ILE A 288 1.96 13.84 31.83
CA ILE A 288 0.60 13.32 31.62
C ILE A 288 0.59 12.01 30.80
N GLY A 289 1.40 11.93 29.75
CA GLY A 289 1.36 10.84 28.77
C GLY A 289 1.72 9.49 29.37
N ILE A 290 2.72 9.44 30.27
CA ILE A 290 3.17 8.16 30.84
C ILE A 290 2.17 7.62 31.86
N PRO A 291 1.69 8.41 32.85
CA PRO A 291 0.67 7.91 33.76
C PRO A 291 -0.61 7.48 33.03
N VAL A 292 -1.08 8.27 32.06
CA VAL A 292 -2.25 7.90 31.24
C VAL A 292 -1.99 6.58 30.52
N SER A 293 -0.86 6.44 29.82
CA SER A 293 -0.55 5.22 29.07
C SER A 293 -0.47 3.96 29.96
N LEU A 294 0.13 4.09 31.15
CA LEU A 294 0.25 3.00 32.13
C LEU A 294 -1.08 2.66 32.83
N LEU A 295 -1.95 3.65 33.08
CA LEU A 295 -3.25 3.42 33.74
C LEU A 295 -4.23 2.68 32.83
N PHE A 296 -4.28 3.04 31.55
CA PHE A 296 -5.23 2.44 30.62
C PHE A 296 -4.73 1.13 29.99
N GLY A 297 -3.41 0.94 29.86
CA GLY A 297 -2.83 -0.33 29.44
C GLY A 297 -3.20 -0.76 28.01
N PHE A 298 -3.16 0.16 27.06
CA PHE A 298 -3.54 -0.10 25.67
C PHE A 298 -2.63 -1.16 25.02
N THR A 299 -3.19 -2.31 24.65
CA THR A 299 -2.45 -3.41 24.00
C THR A 299 -2.34 -3.24 22.48
N SER A 300 -3.19 -2.40 21.89
CA SER A 300 -3.21 -2.12 20.45
C SER A 300 -2.45 -0.84 20.12
N ARG A 301 -1.57 -0.93 19.12
CA ARG A 301 -0.82 0.21 18.58
C ARG A 301 -1.74 1.26 17.94
N SER A 302 -2.91 0.88 17.41
CA SER A 302 -3.85 1.83 16.81
C SER A 302 -4.49 2.76 17.84
N TRP A 303 -4.86 2.23 19.01
CA TRP A 303 -5.37 3.04 20.13
C TRP A 303 -4.35 4.06 20.63
N SER A 304 -3.05 3.73 20.52
CA SER A 304 -1.96 4.66 20.84
C SER A 304 -1.96 5.89 19.92
N VAL A 305 -2.26 5.72 18.62
CA VAL A 305 -2.35 6.81 17.65
C VAL A 305 -3.53 7.73 17.98
N VAL A 306 -4.72 7.16 18.17
CA VAL A 306 -5.97 7.92 18.41
C VAL A 306 -5.86 8.78 19.67
N ILE A 307 -5.32 8.22 20.75
CA ILE A 307 -5.21 8.92 22.04
C ILE A 307 -4.12 9.99 22.00
N THR A 308 -3.02 9.72 21.30
CA THR A 308 -2.00 10.74 21.04
C THR A 308 -2.65 11.94 20.34
N PHE A 309 -3.42 11.69 19.27
CA PHE A 309 -4.10 12.76 18.53
C PHE A 309 -5.08 13.53 19.43
N LEU A 310 -5.94 12.84 20.19
CA LEU A 310 -6.91 13.47 21.10
C LEU A 310 -6.24 14.39 22.13
N ILE A 311 -5.20 13.90 22.82
CA ILE A 311 -4.49 14.68 23.85
C ILE A 311 -3.76 15.87 23.22
N VAL A 312 -3.21 15.69 22.01
CA VAL A 312 -2.52 16.75 21.28
C VAL A 312 -3.48 17.86 20.88
N VAL A 313 -4.67 17.52 20.36
CA VAL A 313 -5.72 18.49 20.03
C VAL A 313 -6.16 19.24 21.28
N LEU A 314 -6.37 18.57 22.41
CA LEU A 314 -6.74 19.22 23.66
C LEU A 314 -5.64 20.16 24.18
N TYR A 315 -4.39 19.72 24.17
CA TYR A 315 -3.25 20.52 24.64
C TYR A 315 -2.96 21.72 23.74
N GLN A 316 -2.81 21.50 22.43
CA GLN A 316 -2.51 22.57 21.48
C GLN A 316 -3.72 23.50 21.25
N GLY A 317 -4.94 22.95 21.19
CA GLY A 317 -6.17 23.72 21.02
C GLY A 317 -6.44 24.65 22.20
N SER A 318 -6.30 24.16 23.44
CA SER A 318 -6.42 25.02 24.63
C SER A 318 -5.33 26.10 24.67
N GLY A 319 -4.11 25.79 24.27
CA GLY A 319 -3.02 26.76 24.15
C GLY A 319 -3.31 27.86 23.12
N ALA A 320 -3.79 27.50 21.94
CA ALA A 320 -4.17 28.45 20.89
C ALA A 320 -5.33 29.35 21.32
N TRP A 321 -6.39 28.77 21.90
CA TRP A 321 -7.57 29.50 22.35
C TRP A 321 -7.24 30.51 23.47
N LEU A 322 -6.53 30.06 24.52
CA LEU A 322 -6.16 30.94 25.63
C LEU A 322 -5.15 32.01 25.21
N SER A 323 -4.19 31.68 24.35
CA SER A 323 -3.26 32.68 23.81
C SER A 323 -3.99 33.74 22.98
N GLY A 324 -5.02 33.37 22.21
CA GLY A 324 -5.90 34.31 21.51
C GLY A 324 -6.59 35.27 22.48
N MET A 325 -7.20 34.76 23.56
CA MET A 325 -7.80 35.60 24.60
C MET A 325 -6.78 36.54 25.27
N GLY A 326 -5.54 36.09 25.45
CA GLY A 326 -4.45 36.93 25.94
C GLY A 326 -4.03 38.04 24.96
N LYS A 327 -4.05 37.76 23.65
CA LYS A 327 -3.73 38.76 22.60
C LYS A 327 -4.78 39.85 22.53
N GLU A 328 -6.06 39.51 22.72
CA GLU A 328 -7.18 40.44 22.77
C GLU A 328 -7.33 41.18 24.11
N GLY A 329 -6.44 40.94 25.08
CA GLY A 329 -6.46 41.59 26.40
C GLY A 329 -7.59 41.13 27.33
N LEU A 330 -8.32 40.05 26.99
CA LEU A 330 -9.40 39.49 27.82
C LEU A 330 -8.87 38.79 29.08
N MET A 331 -7.61 38.37 29.07
CA MET A 331 -6.94 37.72 30.19
C MET A 331 -5.49 38.19 30.27
N ASN A 332 -4.88 38.09 31.46
CA ASN A 332 -3.47 38.43 31.63
C ASN A 332 -2.60 37.69 30.58
N PRO A 333 -1.85 38.41 29.71
CA PRO A 333 -1.10 37.82 28.60
C PRO A 333 -0.08 36.75 29.02
N VAL A 334 0.54 36.91 30.19
CA VAL A 334 1.48 35.92 30.72
C VAL A 334 0.71 34.69 31.17
N LEU A 335 -0.32 34.86 32.02
CA LEU A 335 -1.13 33.73 32.51
C LEU A 335 -1.73 32.91 31.36
N ALA A 336 -2.23 33.58 30.32
CA ALA A 336 -2.84 32.96 29.14
C ALA A 336 -1.97 31.90 28.47
N THR A 337 -0.69 32.19 28.34
CA THR A 337 0.27 31.28 27.70
C THR A 337 0.68 30.11 28.59
N TRP A 338 0.74 30.32 29.90
CA TRP A 338 1.22 29.31 30.85
C TRP A 338 0.11 28.43 31.44
N LEU A 339 -1.15 28.88 31.41
CA LEU A 339 -2.28 28.18 32.01
C LEU A 339 -2.47 26.74 31.49
N PRO A 340 -2.41 26.44 30.17
CA PRO A 340 -2.47 25.06 29.70
C PRO A 340 -1.37 24.20 30.31
N ASN A 341 -0.13 24.70 30.31
CA ASN A 341 1.01 23.98 30.88
C ASN A 341 0.82 23.69 32.37
N ILE A 342 0.33 24.65 33.15
CA ILE A 342 0.07 24.48 34.58
C ILE A 342 -1.01 23.42 34.81
N VAL A 343 -2.14 23.49 34.11
CA VAL A 343 -3.26 22.56 34.26
C VAL A 343 -2.84 21.13 33.89
N PHE A 344 -2.19 20.96 32.74
CA PHE A 344 -1.74 19.64 32.29
C PHE A 344 -0.61 19.08 33.18
N ALA A 345 0.31 19.93 33.67
CA ALA A 345 1.37 19.50 34.58
C ALA A 345 0.83 19.07 35.94
N LEU A 346 -0.11 19.83 36.52
CA LEU A 346 -0.77 19.47 37.78
C LEU A 346 -1.55 18.16 37.65
N THR A 347 -2.31 18.03 36.56
CA THR A 347 -3.07 16.79 36.27
C THR A 347 -2.13 15.60 36.10
N GLY A 348 -1.06 15.75 35.32
CA GLY A 348 -0.03 14.73 35.15
C GLY A 348 0.66 14.35 36.45
N LEU A 349 0.99 15.32 37.30
CA LEU A 349 1.61 15.09 38.60
C LEU A 349 0.68 14.30 39.54
N ILE A 350 -0.61 14.66 39.59
CA ILE A 350 -1.62 13.92 40.37
C ILE A 350 -1.69 12.48 39.87
N LEU A 351 -1.83 12.25 38.56
CA LEU A 351 -1.88 10.89 37.99
C LEU A 351 -0.58 10.10 38.26
N TYR A 352 0.58 10.75 38.17
CA TYR A 352 1.87 10.12 38.48
C TYR A 352 1.96 9.66 39.93
N LEU A 353 1.52 10.48 40.89
CA LEU A 353 1.51 10.12 42.30
C LEU A 353 0.61 8.89 42.56
N MET A 354 -0.49 8.76 41.80
CA MET A 354 -1.50 7.73 41.95
C MET A 354 -1.16 6.38 41.30
N LEU A 355 -0.18 6.29 40.39
CA LEU A 355 0.15 5.10 39.59
C LEU A 355 0.29 3.78 40.36
N ASP A 356 0.81 3.81 41.58
CA ASP A 356 1.06 2.63 42.41
C ASP A 356 0.05 2.51 43.59
N THR A 357 -1.06 3.26 43.55
CA THR A 357 -2.09 3.24 44.61
C THR A 357 -3.35 2.46 44.18
N PRO A 358 -4.11 1.85 45.11
CA PRO A 358 -5.35 1.14 44.79
C PRO A 358 -6.45 2.05 44.19
N LEU A 359 -6.31 3.37 44.33
CA LEU A 359 -7.20 4.35 43.68
C LEU A 359 -7.09 4.32 42.15
N SER A 360 -5.94 3.93 41.60
CA SER A 360 -5.71 3.80 40.15
C SER A 360 -6.70 2.86 39.48
N TYR A 361 -7.10 1.78 40.16
CA TYR A 361 -8.06 0.80 39.65
C TYR A 361 -9.47 1.38 39.54
N ARG A 362 -9.92 2.13 40.57
CA ARG A 362 -11.23 2.82 40.54
C ARG A 362 -11.26 3.92 39.49
N ILE A 363 -10.17 4.67 39.32
CA ILE A 363 -10.07 5.71 38.30
C ILE A 363 -10.04 5.11 36.89
N ARG A 364 -9.34 4.00 36.68
CA ARG A 364 -9.37 3.28 35.39
C ARG A 364 -10.80 2.88 35.02
N GLU A 365 -11.56 2.36 35.99
CA GLU A 365 -12.96 2.00 35.78
C GLU A 365 -13.83 3.25 35.51
N LEU A 366 -13.70 4.30 36.32
CA LEU A 366 -14.42 5.56 36.15
C LEU A 366 -14.11 6.22 34.79
N LEU A 367 -12.83 6.32 34.41
CA LEU A 367 -12.39 6.88 33.14
C LEU A 367 -12.76 6.00 31.95
N SER A 368 -12.74 4.67 32.07
CA SER A 368 -13.23 3.80 30.99
C SER A 368 -14.73 3.99 30.74
N ARG A 369 -15.52 4.18 31.80
CA ARG A 369 -16.95 4.50 31.71
C ARG A 369 -17.16 5.92 31.19
N LEU A 370 -16.39 6.90 31.69
CA LEU A 370 -16.39 8.28 31.21
C LEU A 370 -15.92 8.39 29.76
N PHE A 371 -15.04 7.53 29.28
CA PHE A 371 -14.57 7.54 27.89
C PHE A 371 -15.65 6.99 26.95
N VAL A 372 -16.36 5.93 27.36
CA VAL A 372 -17.56 5.46 26.66
C VAL A 372 -18.66 6.53 26.70
N ILE A 373 -18.87 7.16 27.85
CA ILE A 373 -19.80 8.29 28.00
C ILE A 373 -19.31 9.51 27.21
N ALA A 374 -18.02 9.78 27.08
CA ALA A 374 -17.48 10.91 26.32
C ALA A 374 -17.54 10.66 24.83
N ILE A 375 -17.37 9.42 24.35
CA ILE A 375 -17.66 9.05 22.96
C ILE A 375 -19.15 9.17 22.69
N PHE A 376 -19.98 8.70 23.62
CA PHE A 376 -21.44 8.83 23.54
C PHE A 376 -21.88 10.30 23.65
N CYS A 377 -21.22 11.11 24.47
CA CYS A 377 -21.42 12.54 24.62
C CYS A 377 -20.81 13.32 23.47
N PHE A 378 -19.76 12.87 22.80
CA PHE A 378 -19.24 13.52 21.58
C PHE A 378 -20.11 13.17 20.37
N LEU A 379 -20.76 12.00 20.40
CA LEU A 379 -21.86 11.63 19.49
C LEU A 379 -23.19 12.36 19.85
N LEU A 380 -23.40 12.76 21.10
CA LEU A 380 -24.59 13.49 21.58
C LEU A 380 -24.40 15.01 21.67
N ILE A 381 -23.17 15.52 21.70
CA ILE A 381 -22.82 16.90 21.35
C ILE A 381 -22.91 16.93 19.81
N GLY A 382 -24.14 16.70 19.33
CA GLY A 382 -24.60 17.41 18.17
C GLY A 382 -24.34 18.88 18.45
N THR A 383 -23.73 19.52 17.46
CA THR A 383 -23.64 20.97 17.36
C THR A 383 -24.90 21.58 17.97
N THR A 384 -24.78 22.29 19.09
CA THR A 384 -25.77 23.30 19.43
C THR A 384 -25.65 24.32 18.31
N ALA A 385 -26.49 24.18 17.30
CA ALA A 385 -26.63 25.14 16.23
C ALA A 385 -26.88 26.49 16.91
N GLN A 386 -25.93 27.42 16.78
CA GLN A 386 -26.37 28.79 16.70
C GLN A 386 -27.34 28.82 15.53
N ALA A 387 -28.56 29.31 15.76
CA ALA A 387 -29.53 29.48 14.69
C ALA A 387 -28.83 30.28 13.59
N SER A 388 -28.71 29.69 12.41
CA SER A 388 -28.08 30.34 11.30
C SER A 388 -28.89 31.54 10.87
N ASP A 389 -28.20 32.65 10.63
CA ASP A 389 -28.85 33.84 10.08
C ASP A 389 -29.41 33.47 8.70
N VAL A 390 -30.74 33.52 8.56
CA VAL A 390 -31.43 33.31 7.29
C VAL A 390 -31.36 34.61 6.49
N ASN A 391 -30.45 34.67 5.52
CA ASN A 391 -30.28 35.83 4.66
C ASN A 391 -31.25 35.75 3.48
N VAL A 392 -32.23 36.64 3.44
CA VAL A 392 -33.19 36.78 2.33
C VAL A 392 -32.82 38.03 1.50
N SER A 393 -32.63 37.84 0.20
CA SER A 393 -32.47 38.92 -0.78
C SER A 393 -33.58 38.84 -1.81
N SER A 394 -34.21 39.96 -2.13
CA SER A 394 -35.25 40.06 -3.16
C SER A 394 -35.33 41.48 -3.69
N SER A 395 -35.91 41.65 -4.88
CA SER A 395 -36.15 42.98 -5.46
C SER A 395 -37.27 43.73 -4.72
N ASN A 396 -38.24 42.99 -4.19
CA ASN A 396 -39.34 43.54 -3.40
C ASN A 396 -39.64 42.65 -2.19
N ALA A 397 -39.94 43.25 -1.04
CA ALA A 397 -40.28 42.55 0.19
C ALA A 397 -41.43 43.26 0.91
N MET A 398 -42.48 42.51 1.23
CA MET A 398 -43.63 42.97 2.00
C MET A 398 -43.60 42.30 3.37
N PHE A 399 -43.68 43.12 4.43
CA PHE A 399 -43.66 42.66 5.82
C PHE A 399 -45.08 42.71 6.40
N TYR A 400 -45.55 41.58 6.92
CA TYR A 400 -46.78 41.43 7.69
C TYR A 400 -46.43 41.03 9.14
N ASP A 401 -47.40 41.08 10.06
CA ASP A 401 -47.15 40.81 11.49
C ASP A 401 -46.59 39.40 11.77
N ASP A 402 -46.94 38.42 10.93
CA ASP A 402 -46.57 37.00 11.06
C ASP A 402 -45.94 36.40 9.79
N GLN A 403 -45.76 37.18 8.72
CA GLN A 403 -45.23 36.70 7.44
C GLN A 403 -44.37 37.74 6.72
N VAL A 404 -43.34 37.28 6.01
CA VAL A 404 -42.56 38.10 5.08
C VAL A 404 -42.71 37.51 3.69
N VAL A 405 -43.22 38.31 2.74
CA VAL A 405 -43.40 37.90 1.35
C VAL A 405 -42.36 38.61 0.48
N ALA A 406 -41.42 37.85 -0.05
CA ALA A 406 -40.39 38.29 -0.98
C ALA A 406 -40.80 37.97 -2.42
N LYS A 407 -40.62 38.92 -3.34
CA LYS A 407 -40.94 38.77 -4.77
C LYS A 407 -39.82 39.27 -5.66
N ASP A 408 -39.69 38.62 -6.81
CA ASP A 408 -38.77 38.91 -7.92
C ASP A 408 -37.28 38.75 -7.55
N ASP A 409 -36.62 37.78 -8.19
CA ASP A 409 -35.22 37.37 -7.94
C ASP A 409 -34.96 37.05 -6.46
N VAL A 410 -35.82 36.23 -5.85
CA VAL A 410 -35.73 35.88 -4.44
C VAL A 410 -34.62 34.85 -4.24
N LYS A 411 -33.67 35.15 -3.35
CA LYS A 411 -32.60 34.26 -2.94
C LYS A 411 -32.50 34.21 -1.42
N ILE A 412 -32.66 33.02 -0.86
CA ILE A 412 -32.66 32.73 0.58
C ILE A 412 -31.46 31.82 0.88
N ILE A 413 -30.61 32.19 1.83
CA ILE A 413 -29.39 31.45 2.19
C ILE A 413 -29.34 31.30 3.71
N TRP A 414 -29.19 30.07 4.20
CA TRP A 414 -28.95 29.75 5.61
C TRP A 414 -28.03 28.52 5.70
N ASP A 415 -27.05 28.56 6.60
CA ASP A 415 -26.02 27.53 6.71
C ASP A 415 -25.37 27.17 5.35
N LYS A 416 -25.71 25.99 4.83
CA LYS A 416 -25.27 25.41 3.55
C LYS A 416 -26.40 25.29 2.53
N TYR A 417 -27.60 25.73 2.87
CA TYR A 417 -28.79 25.69 2.04
C TYR A 417 -28.99 27.00 1.30
N GLN A 418 -29.40 26.91 0.04
CA GLN A 418 -29.70 28.07 -0.80
C GLN A 418 -30.96 27.79 -1.64
N ILE A 419 -31.96 28.65 -1.53
CA ILE A 419 -33.16 28.67 -2.39
C ILE A 419 -33.07 29.87 -3.32
N GLU A 420 -33.28 29.66 -4.62
CA GLU A 420 -33.54 30.72 -5.62
C GLU A 420 -34.96 30.50 -6.15
N CYS A 421 -35.83 31.51 -6.17
CA CYS A 421 -37.21 31.38 -6.67
C CYS A 421 -37.82 32.73 -7.12
N ASP A 422 -39.00 32.67 -7.73
CA ASP A 422 -39.73 33.86 -8.19
C ASP A 422 -40.48 34.55 -7.03
N THR A 423 -41.02 33.77 -6.09
CA THR A 423 -41.72 34.27 -4.88
C THR A 423 -41.41 33.37 -3.70
N ALA A 424 -41.19 33.96 -2.52
CA ALA A 424 -41.09 33.21 -1.27
C ALA A 424 -41.89 33.87 -0.14
N THR A 425 -42.52 33.03 0.68
CA THR A 425 -43.27 33.42 1.87
C THR A 425 -42.61 32.78 3.09
N ALA A 426 -42.07 33.60 3.99
CA ALA A 426 -41.49 33.17 5.26
C ALA A 426 -42.49 33.42 6.40
N THR A 427 -42.94 32.37 7.07
CA THR A 427 -43.83 32.49 8.25
C THR A 427 -43.00 32.66 9.52
N LEU A 428 -43.31 33.69 10.30
CA LEU A 428 -42.62 34.07 11.52
C LEU A 428 -43.42 33.62 12.76
N LEU A 429 -42.74 33.08 13.77
CA LEU A 429 -43.31 32.76 15.07
C LEU A 429 -42.32 33.19 16.17
N ASP A 430 -42.74 34.07 17.08
CA ASP A 430 -41.90 34.69 18.11
C ASP A 430 -40.61 35.35 17.56
N GLY A 431 -40.69 35.94 16.37
CA GLY A 431 -39.55 36.60 15.71
C GLY A 431 -38.57 35.65 15.03
N LYS A 432 -38.88 34.35 14.93
CA LYS A 432 -38.09 33.33 14.21
C LYS A 432 -38.83 32.83 12.98
N ILE A 433 -38.09 32.54 11.90
CA ILE A 433 -38.67 31.92 10.70
C ILE A 433 -38.95 30.45 11.00
N LYS A 434 -40.21 30.04 10.91
CA LYS A 434 -40.65 28.66 11.14
C LYS A 434 -40.66 27.84 9.85
N VAL A 435 -41.25 28.42 8.80
CA VAL A 435 -41.43 27.77 7.49
C VAL A 435 -41.15 28.79 6.40
N VAL A 436 -40.43 28.36 5.36
CA VAL A 436 -40.29 29.10 4.10
C VAL A 436 -40.94 28.31 2.99
N GLU A 437 -41.88 28.93 2.30
CA GLU A 437 -42.52 28.41 1.09
C GLU A 437 -42.01 29.19 -0.12
N ALA A 438 -41.45 28.50 -1.09
CA ALA A 438 -40.94 29.07 -2.34
C ALA A 438 -41.75 28.55 -3.52
N GLU A 439 -42.16 29.45 -4.40
CA GLU A 439 -42.99 29.15 -5.57
C GLU A 439 -42.36 29.73 -6.85
N GLY A 440 -42.62 29.07 -7.99
CA GLY A 440 -42.11 29.48 -9.30
C GLY A 440 -40.95 28.62 -9.78
N ASN A 441 -39.94 29.20 -10.42
CA ASN A 441 -38.72 28.48 -10.80
C ASN A 441 -37.80 28.29 -9.58
N VAL A 442 -38.12 27.31 -8.73
CA VAL A 442 -37.40 27.07 -7.49
C VAL A 442 -36.14 26.24 -7.75
N ILE A 443 -34.99 26.73 -7.32
CA ILE A 443 -33.72 26.02 -7.31
C ILE A 443 -33.22 25.93 -5.87
N PHE A 444 -33.19 24.71 -5.33
CA PHE A 444 -32.70 24.43 -3.98
C PHE A 444 -31.35 23.73 -4.05
N LYS A 445 -30.35 24.32 -3.43
CA LYS A 445 -28.96 23.84 -3.40
C LYS A 445 -28.56 23.50 -1.98
N PHE A 446 -27.91 22.36 -1.82
CA PHE A 446 -27.35 21.89 -0.56
C PHE A 446 -26.07 21.09 -0.84
N ASP A 447 -24.93 21.54 -0.32
CA ASP A 447 -23.61 20.97 -0.62
C ASP A 447 -23.39 20.86 -2.16
N ASP A 448 -23.22 19.65 -2.71
CA ASP A 448 -23.08 19.38 -4.15
C ASP A 448 -24.41 19.06 -4.86
N GLN A 449 -25.53 19.03 -4.14
CA GLN A 449 -26.84 18.63 -4.65
C GLN A 449 -27.67 19.84 -5.11
N LYS A 450 -28.35 19.70 -6.25
CA LYS A 450 -29.22 20.72 -6.83
C LYS A 450 -30.58 20.12 -7.19
N TYR A 451 -31.62 20.62 -6.54
CA TYR A 451 -33.01 20.32 -6.82
C TYR A 451 -33.63 21.47 -7.61
N VAL A 452 -34.28 21.16 -8.73
CA VAL A 452 -35.07 22.13 -9.51
C VAL A 452 -36.53 21.74 -9.39
N SER A 453 -37.39 22.63 -8.90
CA SER A 453 -38.80 22.34 -8.61
C SER A 453 -39.72 23.53 -8.92
N LYS A 454 -41.04 23.30 -8.88
CA LYS A 454 -42.04 24.39 -9.00
C LYS A 454 -42.47 24.98 -7.66
N TYR A 455 -42.30 24.20 -6.60
CA TYR A 455 -42.67 24.55 -5.24
C TYR A 455 -41.73 23.84 -4.28
N LEU A 456 -41.38 24.52 -3.19
CA LEU A 456 -40.60 23.98 -2.09
C LEU A 456 -41.10 24.57 -0.78
N SER A 457 -41.30 23.71 0.22
CA SER A 457 -41.53 24.12 1.60
C SER A 457 -40.39 23.60 2.47
N TYR A 458 -39.82 24.46 3.31
CA TYR A 458 -38.76 24.10 4.25
C TYR A 458 -39.16 24.50 5.67
N GLU A 459 -39.22 23.52 6.57
CA GLU A 459 -39.53 23.73 7.99
C GLU A 459 -38.25 23.71 8.83
N PHE A 460 -37.96 24.84 9.50
CA PHE A 460 -36.70 25.06 10.22
C PHE A 460 -36.60 24.30 11.55
N GLU A 461 -37.73 23.96 12.19
CA GLU A 461 -37.71 23.21 13.47
C GLU A 461 -37.41 21.72 13.26
N THR A 462 -37.89 21.15 12.15
CA THR A 462 -37.75 19.72 11.84
C THR A 462 -36.67 19.43 10.80
N GLU A 463 -36.09 20.48 10.20
CA GLU A 463 -35.15 20.41 9.06
C GLU A 463 -35.70 19.60 7.88
N ARG A 464 -37.01 19.60 7.69
CA ARG A 464 -37.70 18.86 6.61
C ARG A 464 -37.95 19.75 5.41
N SER A 465 -37.60 19.23 4.23
CA SER A 465 -37.96 19.87 2.97
C SER A 465 -38.97 19.02 2.20
N LEU A 466 -40.07 19.64 1.80
CA LEU A 466 -41.04 19.10 0.87
C LEU A 466 -40.86 19.77 -0.49
N ILE A 467 -40.43 19.01 -1.50
CA ILE A 467 -40.16 19.53 -2.83
C ILE A 467 -41.13 18.90 -3.83
N LEU A 468 -41.91 19.73 -4.56
CA LEU A 468 -42.92 19.26 -5.50
C LEU A 468 -42.48 19.41 -6.96
N ASN A 469 -42.70 18.37 -7.75
CA ASN A 469 -42.30 18.26 -9.17
C ASN A 469 -40.82 18.56 -9.38
N ALA A 470 -39.95 17.86 -8.64
CA ALA A 470 -38.52 18.12 -8.61
C ALA A 470 -37.72 17.19 -9.51
N THR A 471 -36.64 17.75 -10.05
CA THR A 471 -35.56 17.01 -10.71
C THR A 471 -34.26 17.21 -9.93
N THR A 472 -33.53 16.11 -9.67
CA THR A 472 -32.22 16.13 -9.00
C THR A 472 -31.25 15.13 -9.63
N THR A 473 -29.96 15.23 -9.31
CA THR A 473 -28.90 14.37 -9.85
C THR A 473 -27.98 13.86 -8.74
N TYR A 474 -28.02 12.55 -8.46
CA TYR A 474 -27.11 11.91 -7.51
C TYR A 474 -25.88 11.35 -8.23
N ASN A 475 -24.67 11.76 -7.82
CA ASN A 475 -23.44 11.19 -8.36
C ASN A 475 -22.96 10.02 -7.48
N TYR A 476 -22.65 8.87 -8.09
CA TYR A 476 -22.07 7.72 -7.39
C TYR A 476 -20.85 7.16 -8.11
N THR A 477 -20.01 6.39 -7.40
CA THR A 477 -18.77 5.86 -7.96
C THR A 477 -18.93 4.41 -8.40
N TYR A 478 -18.82 4.14 -9.70
CA TYR A 478 -18.82 2.79 -10.26
C TYR A 478 -17.52 2.55 -11.04
N GLN A 479 -16.77 1.49 -10.70
CA GLN A 479 -15.46 1.15 -11.30
C GLN A 479 -14.48 2.35 -11.34
N ASN A 480 -14.39 3.12 -10.25
CA ASN A 480 -13.60 4.35 -10.14
C ASN A 480 -14.02 5.48 -11.11
N LYS A 481 -15.27 5.47 -11.61
CA LYS A 481 -15.87 6.56 -12.40
C LYS A 481 -17.09 7.12 -11.68
N ASN A 482 -17.25 8.44 -11.69
CA ASN A 482 -18.46 9.10 -11.20
C ASN A 482 -19.55 9.02 -12.26
N VAL A 483 -20.68 8.41 -11.91
CA VAL A 483 -21.84 8.24 -12.77
C VAL A 483 -23.01 9.05 -12.16
N PRO A 484 -23.64 9.97 -12.91
CA PRO A 484 -24.83 10.68 -12.46
C PRO A 484 -26.10 9.82 -12.59
N ILE A 485 -26.97 9.88 -11.59
CA ILE A 485 -28.32 9.31 -11.58
C ILE A 485 -29.30 10.47 -11.54
N TYR A 486 -30.05 10.65 -12.61
CA TYR A 486 -31.13 11.61 -12.72
C TYR A 486 -32.38 11.04 -12.08
N VAL A 487 -32.99 11.84 -11.20
CA VAL A 487 -34.18 11.48 -10.44
C VAL A 487 -35.24 12.54 -10.68
N TYR A 488 -36.42 12.08 -11.05
CA TYR A 488 -37.59 12.90 -11.32
C TYR A 488 -38.71 12.45 -10.39
N GLY A 489 -39.26 13.34 -9.57
CA GLY A 489 -40.31 12.98 -8.63
C GLY A 489 -41.42 14.01 -8.52
N SER A 490 -42.66 13.54 -8.33
CA SER A 490 -43.80 14.43 -8.04
C SER A 490 -43.68 15.05 -6.66
N THR A 491 -43.14 14.29 -5.70
CA THR A 491 -42.85 14.75 -4.33
C THR A 491 -41.55 14.11 -3.87
N ILE A 492 -40.60 14.95 -3.45
CA ILE A 492 -39.34 14.54 -2.83
C ILE A 492 -39.37 15.04 -1.39
N GLU A 493 -39.33 14.11 -0.43
CA GLU A 493 -39.19 14.41 0.99
C GLU A 493 -37.76 14.02 1.41
N TYR A 494 -37.04 14.99 1.98
CA TYR A 494 -35.70 14.79 2.51
C TYR A 494 -35.71 15.01 4.01
N ASP A 495 -35.22 14.01 4.75
CA ASP A 495 -35.06 14.07 6.21
C ASP A 495 -33.57 14.08 6.56
N ALA A 496 -33.09 15.25 6.99
CA ALA A 496 -31.69 15.49 7.36
C ALA A 496 -31.19 14.54 8.47
N SER A 497 -32.09 14.03 9.32
CA SER A 497 -31.74 13.11 10.41
C SER A 497 -31.40 11.68 9.93
N SER A 498 -31.77 11.32 8.70
CA SER A 498 -31.74 9.92 8.22
C SER A 498 -30.86 9.65 7.00
N THR A 499 -30.26 10.66 6.36
CA THR A 499 -29.48 10.54 5.09
C THR A 499 -30.22 9.83 3.95
N ASN A 500 -31.55 9.71 4.05
CA ASN A 500 -32.39 9.02 3.09
C ASN A 500 -33.31 10.04 2.41
N ALA A 501 -33.41 9.98 1.09
CA ALA A 501 -34.43 10.70 0.34
C ALA A 501 -35.57 9.74 -0.01
N GLU A 502 -36.81 10.08 0.36
CA GLU A 502 -38.02 9.37 -0.08
C GLU A 502 -38.64 10.12 -1.26
N LEU A 503 -38.83 9.40 -2.35
CA LEU A 503 -39.34 9.90 -3.62
C LEU A 503 -40.64 9.18 -3.91
N THR A 504 -41.75 9.88 -4.09
CA THR A 504 -43.05 9.25 -4.40
C THR A 504 -43.46 9.49 -5.84
N ASN A 505 -44.10 8.50 -6.48
CA ASN A 505 -44.48 8.50 -7.91
C ASN A 505 -43.37 9.06 -8.81
N SER A 506 -42.18 8.49 -8.66
CA SER A 506 -40.94 9.03 -9.20
C SER A 506 -40.31 8.06 -10.20
N HIS A 507 -39.38 8.56 -11.00
CA HIS A 507 -38.58 7.72 -11.88
C HIS A 507 -37.12 8.12 -11.88
N ILE A 508 -36.26 7.12 -12.13
CA ILE A 508 -34.79 7.29 -12.13
C ILE A 508 -34.17 6.79 -13.43
N THR A 509 -33.05 7.39 -13.83
CA THR A 509 -32.27 6.99 -15.01
C THR A 509 -30.82 7.48 -14.90
N THR A 510 -29.85 6.81 -15.53
CA THR A 510 -28.50 7.39 -15.73
C THR A 510 -28.37 8.12 -17.07
N CYS A 511 -29.44 8.17 -17.86
CA CYS A 511 -29.46 8.84 -19.15
C CYS A 511 -29.81 10.33 -18.98
N ASN A 512 -28.93 11.21 -19.44
CA ASN A 512 -29.07 12.67 -19.33
C ASN A 512 -29.93 13.30 -20.46
N LEU A 513 -30.65 12.49 -21.23
CA LEU A 513 -31.49 12.98 -22.33
C LEU A 513 -32.87 13.35 -21.80
N ASP A 514 -33.51 14.33 -22.45
CA ASP A 514 -34.89 14.75 -22.12
C ASP A 514 -35.88 13.58 -22.22
N GLU A 515 -35.67 12.70 -23.21
CA GLU A 515 -36.33 11.39 -23.31
C GLU A 515 -35.30 10.29 -23.05
N PRO A 516 -35.15 9.85 -21.79
CA PRO A 516 -34.15 8.84 -21.45
C PRO A 516 -34.47 7.50 -22.11
N HIS A 517 -33.45 6.84 -22.65
CA HIS A 517 -33.60 5.52 -23.28
C HIS A 517 -34.16 4.45 -22.34
N TYR A 518 -34.04 4.65 -21.03
CA TYR A 518 -34.64 3.79 -20.03
C TYR A 518 -34.96 4.59 -18.76
N THR A 519 -36.01 4.19 -18.05
CA THR A 519 -36.35 4.72 -16.73
C THR A 519 -36.81 3.59 -15.82
N VAL A 520 -36.52 3.71 -14.53
CA VAL A 520 -37.15 2.87 -13.51
C VAL A 520 -38.22 3.74 -12.85
N LEU A 521 -39.48 3.52 -13.23
CA LEU A 521 -40.65 4.14 -12.60
C LEU A 521 -40.92 3.42 -11.29
N ALA A 522 -41.30 4.10 -10.21
CA ALA A 522 -41.71 3.43 -8.98
C ALA A 522 -42.71 4.26 -8.18
N SER A 523 -43.52 3.59 -7.35
CA SER A 523 -44.44 4.30 -6.45
C SER A 523 -43.67 4.99 -5.32
N LYS A 524 -42.61 4.33 -4.82
CA LYS A 524 -41.68 4.89 -3.83
C LYS A 524 -40.24 4.54 -4.19
N ILE A 525 -39.32 5.48 -4.07
CA ILE A 525 -37.89 5.26 -4.23
C ILE A 525 -37.18 5.84 -3.01
N TYR A 526 -36.40 5.01 -2.33
CA TYR A 526 -35.48 5.42 -1.28
C TYR A 526 -34.07 5.48 -1.86
N VAL A 527 -33.46 6.65 -1.80
CA VAL A 527 -32.05 6.83 -2.15
C VAL A 527 -31.26 6.89 -0.84
N ILE A 528 -30.44 5.87 -0.60
CA ILE A 528 -29.50 5.82 0.52
C ILE A 528 -28.13 6.18 -0.03
N GLU A 529 -27.65 7.36 0.31
CA GLU A 529 -26.41 7.92 -0.24
C GLU A 529 -25.23 6.96 -0.09
N ASN A 530 -24.46 6.80 -1.19
CA ASN A 530 -23.28 5.93 -1.29
C ASN A 530 -23.51 4.45 -0.94
N LYS A 531 -24.76 3.97 -0.89
CA LYS A 531 -25.07 2.56 -0.58
C LYS A 531 -26.02 1.92 -1.58
N TYR A 532 -27.29 2.30 -1.55
CA TYR A 532 -28.35 1.60 -2.28
C TYR A 532 -29.42 2.56 -2.81
N ILE A 533 -30.00 2.21 -3.95
CA ILE A 533 -31.29 2.74 -4.39
C ILE A 533 -32.31 1.62 -4.29
N ILE A 534 -33.40 1.87 -3.57
CA ILE A 534 -34.47 0.92 -3.32
C ILE A 534 -35.74 1.50 -3.93
N ALA A 535 -36.30 0.85 -4.94
CA ALA A 535 -37.54 1.28 -5.58
C ALA A 535 -38.63 0.23 -5.35
N GLU A 536 -39.73 0.63 -4.71
CA GLU A 536 -40.89 -0.21 -4.43
C GLU A 536 -41.90 -0.14 -5.58
N SER A 537 -42.50 -1.29 -5.91
CA SER A 537 -43.44 -1.42 -7.03
C SER A 537 -42.88 -0.79 -8.32
N ALA A 538 -41.61 -1.07 -8.58
CA ALA A 538 -40.85 -0.48 -9.66
C ALA A 538 -41.19 -1.14 -11.00
N PHE A 539 -41.10 -0.37 -12.07
CA PHE A 539 -41.25 -0.79 -13.45
C PHE A 539 -40.07 -0.25 -14.25
N LEU A 540 -39.24 -1.15 -14.77
CA LEU A 540 -38.22 -0.76 -15.75
C LEU A 540 -38.89 -0.57 -17.10
N THR A 541 -38.79 0.65 -17.64
CA THR A 541 -39.15 0.97 -19.01
C THR A 541 -37.89 1.18 -19.83
N VAL A 542 -37.87 0.68 -21.06
CA VAL A 542 -36.82 0.92 -22.04
C VAL A 542 -37.51 1.42 -23.30
N LEU A 543 -37.11 2.59 -23.81
CA LEU A 543 -37.75 3.28 -24.93
C LEU A 543 -39.27 3.44 -24.71
N ASN A 544 -39.68 3.79 -23.48
CA ASN A 544 -41.07 3.88 -23.04
C ASN A 544 -41.88 2.57 -23.12
N VAL A 545 -41.25 1.43 -23.36
CA VAL A 545 -41.88 0.11 -23.28
C VAL A 545 -41.64 -0.47 -21.89
N PRO A 546 -42.69 -0.74 -21.09
CA PRO A 546 -42.54 -1.40 -19.80
C PRO A 546 -42.09 -2.85 -20.02
N LEU A 547 -40.93 -3.20 -19.49
CA LEU A 547 -40.35 -4.54 -19.67
C LEU A 547 -40.75 -5.49 -18.54
N PHE A 548 -40.54 -5.08 -17.28
CA PHE A 548 -40.74 -5.98 -16.15
C PHE A 548 -41.18 -5.23 -14.87
N PRO A 549 -42.20 -5.74 -14.16
CA PRO A 549 -42.56 -5.27 -12.83
C PRO A 549 -41.62 -5.87 -11.78
N TYR A 550 -40.98 -5.02 -10.99
CA TYR A 550 -40.20 -5.38 -9.82
C TYR A 550 -41.00 -4.98 -8.57
N PRO A 551 -41.43 -5.94 -7.72
CA PRO A 551 -42.06 -5.61 -6.44
C PRO A 551 -41.14 -4.75 -5.57
N LEU A 552 -39.84 -5.04 -5.63
CA LEU A 552 -38.76 -4.31 -4.99
C LEU A 552 -37.54 -4.38 -5.92
N PHE A 553 -37.00 -3.23 -6.31
CA PHE A 553 -35.79 -3.11 -7.11
C PHE A 553 -34.69 -2.52 -6.24
N ILE A 554 -33.59 -3.24 -6.02
CA ILE A 554 -32.47 -2.77 -5.20
C ILE A 554 -31.21 -2.79 -6.04
N THR A 555 -30.64 -1.61 -6.30
CA THR A 555 -29.34 -1.50 -6.96
C THR A 555 -28.29 -0.94 -6.00
N GLY A 556 -27.12 -1.58 -5.98
CA GLY A 556 -25.99 -1.14 -5.17
C GLY A 556 -25.24 -0.01 -5.86
N LEU A 557 -25.08 1.11 -5.15
CA LEU A 557 -24.18 2.20 -5.56
C LEU A 557 -22.72 1.83 -5.26
N GLU A 558 -22.48 1.01 -4.23
CA GLU A 558 -21.18 0.42 -3.87
C GLU A 558 -21.36 -1.03 -3.39
N GLY A 559 -20.54 -1.97 -3.88
CA GLY A 559 -20.59 -3.39 -3.49
C GLY A 559 -21.55 -4.28 -4.30
N THR A 560 -21.81 -5.49 -3.83
CA THR A 560 -22.78 -6.42 -4.43
C THR A 560 -24.19 -6.11 -3.93
N ALA A 561 -25.19 -6.14 -4.81
CA ALA A 561 -26.58 -5.96 -4.41
C ALA A 561 -26.99 -7.03 -3.36
N PRO A 562 -27.74 -6.63 -2.32
CA PRO A 562 -28.19 -7.54 -1.27
C PRO A 562 -29.25 -8.53 -1.75
N TYR A 563 -29.86 -8.25 -2.90
CA TYR A 563 -30.85 -9.10 -3.55
C TYR A 563 -30.51 -9.16 -5.05
N THR A 564 -30.70 -10.34 -5.65
CA THR A 564 -30.63 -10.50 -7.12
C THR A 564 -31.66 -11.52 -7.56
N PHE A 565 -32.28 -11.29 -8.71
CA PHE A 565 -33.27 -12.18 -9.31
C PHE A 565 -32.95 -12.52 -10.78
N SER A 566 -33.20 -13.77 -11.17
CA SER A 566 -33.12 -14.14 -12.57
C SER A 566 -34.18 -15.18 -12.93
N ILE A 567 -34.81 -14.99 -14.07
CA ILE A 567 -35.67 -15.98 -14.72
C ILE A 567 -34.97 -16.40 -16.00
N VAL A 568 -34.72 -17.69 -16.14
CA VAL A 568 -34.25 -18.28 -17.38
C VAL A 568 -35.34 -19.21 -17.90
N PHE A 569 -36.03 -18.78 -18.94
CA PHE A 569 -36.87 -19.63 -19.77
C PHE A 569 -35.95 -20.42 -20.68
N SER A 570 -35.85 -21.73 -20.50
CA SER A 570 -35.13 -22.63 -21.41
C SER A 570 -36.02 -23.85 -21.68
N ASN A 571 -35.45 -25.03 -21.96
CA ASN A 571 -36.19 -26.30 -21.88
C ASN A 571 -36.87 -26.51 -20.52
N THR A 572 -36.37 -25.85 -19.46
CA THR A 572 -37.02 -25.74 -18.15
C THR A 572 -37.10 -24.28 -17.72
N LEU A 573 -38.17 -23.91 -17.03
CA LEU A 573 -38.26 -22.61 -16.36
C LEU A 573 -37.37 -22.65 -15.11
N SER A 574 -36.23 -21.96 -15.17
CA SER A 574 -35.39 -21.77 -14.00
C SER A 574 -35.61 -20.39 -13.41
N VAL A 575 -35.88 -20.33 -12.11
CA VAL A 575 -36.02 -19.09 -11.35
C VAL A 575 -34.97 -19.14 -10.26
N SER A 576 -34.10 -18.15 -10.20
CA SER A 576 -33.09 -18.03 -9.17
C SER A 576 -33.16 -16.70 -8.45
N GLN A 577 -33.07 -16.75 -7.13
CA GLN A 577 -33.02 -15.62 -6.21
C GLN A 577 -31.78 -15.77 -5.34
N THR A 578 -31.04 -14.70 -5.13
CA THR A 578 -29.92 -14.70 -4.19
C THR A 578 -30.08 -13.55 -3.20
N PHE A 579 -29.91 -13.84 -1.92
CA PHE A 579 -29.93 -12.89 -0.82
C PHE A 579 -28.54 -12.85 -0.19
N SER A 580 -27.96 -11.66 -0.07
CA SER A 580 -26.67 -11.44 0.57
C SER A 580 -26.83 -10.46 1.73
N PHE A 581 -26.46 -10.89 2.93
CA PHE A 581 -26.56 -10.08 4.14
C PHE A 581 -25.44 -10.40 5.11
N ALA A 582 -25.14 -9.46 6.01
CA ALA A 582 -24.15 -9.63 7.05
C ALA A 582 -24.82 -9.75 8.43
N ILE A 583 -24.35 -10.68 9.25
CA ILE A 583 -24.77 -10.85 10.65
C ILE A 583 -23.50 -10.81 11.50
N GLU A 584 -23.33 -9.74 12.28
CA GLU A 584 -22.10 -9.46 13.05
C GLU A 584 -20.83 -9.54 12.17
N SER A 585 -19.95 -10.53 12.40
CA SER A 585 -18.74 -10.75 11.62
C SER A 585 -18.90 -11.73 10.45
N TRP A 586 -20.10 -12.28 10.25
CA TRP A 586 -20.40 -13.28 9.22
C TRP A 586 -21.04 -12.63 7.99
N ALA A 587 -20.46 -12.87 6.82
CA ALA A 587 -21.09 -12.60 5.53
C ALA A 587 -21.83 -13.86 5.06
N LEU A 588 -23.14 -13.73 4.80
CA LEU A 588 -24.00 -14.84 4.42
C LEU A 588 -24.63 -14.60 3.04
N THR A 589 -24.65 -15.65 2.22
CA THR A 589 -25.29 -15.66 0.90
C THR A 589 -26.22 -16.87 0.83
N LEU A 590 -27.51 -16.61 0.63
CA LEU A 590 -28.56 -17.61 0.42
C LEU A 590 -29.00 -17.56 -1.05
N GLY A 591 -28.75 -18.63 -1.80
CA GLY A 591 -29.24 -18.80 -3.16
C GLY A 591 -30.40 -19.80 -3.20
N LEU A 592 -31.54 -19.38 -3.74
CA LEU A 592 -32.68 -20.23 -4.07
C LEU A 592 -32.72 -20.36 -5.60
N SER A 593 -32.81 -21.59 -6.11
CA SER A 593 -32.91 -21.84 -7.54
C SER A 593 -33.87 -23.00 -7.78
N SER A 594 -34.78 -22.87 -8.75
CA SER A 594 -35.64 -23.99 -9.13
C SER A 594 -34.89 -25.13 -9.83
N THR A 595 -33.68 -24.88 -10.34
CA THR A 595 -32.81 -25.90 -10.96
C THR A 595 -31.69 -26.37 -10.05
N ASP A 596 -31.08 -25.46 -9.29
CA ASP A 596 -29.91 -25.74 -8.45
C ASP A 596 -30.26 -25.94 -6.96
N GLY A 597 -31.55 -25.83 -6.61
CA GLY A 597 -32.07 -25.99 -5.26
C GLY A 597 -31.64 -24.86 -4.32
N ILE A 598 -31.46 -25.19 -3.05
CA ILE A 598 -31.01 -24.26 -2.01
C ILE A 598 -29.48 -24.30 -1.88
N SER A 599 -28.87 -23.12 -1.79
CA SER A 599 -27.45 -22.95 -1.50
C SER A 599 -27.24 -21.92 -0.40
N VAL A 600 -26.33 -22.20 0.52
CA VAL A 600 -25.96 -21.30 1.62
C VAL A 600 -24.44 -21.24 1.66
N ASP A 601 -23.85 -20.04 1.68
CA ASP A 601 -22.43 -19.84 1.96
C ASP A 601 -22.31 -18.76 3.03
N ALA A 602 -21.67 -19.10 4.15
CA ALA A 602 -21.42 -18.21 5.26
C ALA A 602 -19.94 -18.19 5.59
N LYS A 603 -19.34 -17.00 5.72
CA LYS A 603 -17.91 -16.83 6.00
C LYS A 603 -17.68 -15.76 7.05
N ASP A 604 -16.76 -16.03 7.97
CA ASP A 604 -16.29 -15.07 8.97
C ASP A 604 -14.81 -14.69 8.73
N THR A 605 -14.42 -13.54 9.28
CA THR A 605 -13.06 -13.00 9.35
C THR A 605 -12.01 -14.01 9.85
N ASN A 606 -12.37 -14.95 10.72
CA ASN A 606 -11.47 -15.96 11.27
C ASN A 606 -11.29 -17.20 10.39
N LYS A 607 -11.57 -17.11 9.09
CA LYS A 607 -11.54 -18.24 8.13
C LYS A 607 -12.52 -19.37 8.47
N ASN A 608 -13.51 -19.12 9.32
CA ASN A 608 -14.62 -20.03 9.53
C ASN A 608 -15.55 -19.97 8.31
N ARG A 609 -16.09 -21.12 7.92
CA ARG A 609 -16.96 -21.25 6.75
C ARG A 609 -18.03 -22.29 6.98
N ILE A 610 -19.27 -21.96 6.61
CA ILE A 610 -20.37 -22.91 6.51
C ILE A 610 -20.85 -22.87 5.08
N THR A 611 -21.01 -24.03 4.45
CA THR A 611 -21.47 -24.11 3.05
C THR A 611 -22.42 -25.28 2.88
N TYR A 612 -23.56 -25.01 2.26
CA TYR A 612 -24.53 -26.00 1.82
C TYR A 612 -24.83 -25.78 0.34
N SER A 613 -24.87 -26.84 -0.45
CA SER A 613 -25.26 -26.77 -1.86
C SER A 613 -26.04 -28.02 -2.22
N GLU A 614 -27.33 -27.82 -2.52
CA GLU A 614 -28.23 -28.90 -2.86
C GLU A 614 -27.80 -29.61 -4.16
N LYS A 615 -27.45 -28.83 -5.20
CA LYS A 615 -26.92 -29.31 -6.48
C LYS A 615 -25.67 -30.18 -6.37
N ASN A 616 -24.69 -29.74 -5.57
CA ASN A 616 -23.40 -30.43 -5.48
C ASN A 616 -23.40 -31.58 -4.47
N GLY A 617 -24.50 -31.71 -3.71
CA GLY A 617 -24.58 -32.70 -2.66
C GLY A 617 -23.76 -32.37 -1.43
N THR A 618 -23.33 -31.11 -1.23
CA THR A 618 -22.24 -30.79 -0.28
C THR A 618 -22.74 -30.03 0.93
N LEU A 619 -22.34 -30.49 2.11
CA LEU A 619 -22.48 -29.83 3.39
C LEU A 619 -21.10 -29.71 4.04
N GLU A 620 -20.61 -28.49 4.25
CA GLU A 620 -19.32 -28.21 4.87
C GLU A 620 -19.48 -27.27 6.07
N PHE A 621 -18.90 -27.65 7.19
CA PHE A 621 -18.77 -26.86 8.40
C PHE A 621 -17.29 -26.80 8.78
N SER A 622 -16.65 -25.67 8.56
CA SER A 622 -15.27 -25.41 8.94
C SER A 622 -15.23 -24.32 10.00
N ILE A 623 -15.17 -24.73 11.27
CA ILE A 623 -15.02 -23.84 12.43
C ILE A 623 -13.68 -24.18 13.06
N LEU A 624 -12.63 -23.41 12.76
CA LEU A 624 -11.27 -23.78 13.11
C LEU A 624 -11.12 -24.03 14.61
N PRO A 625 -10.46 -25.14 15.02
CA PRO A 625 -9.67 -26.06 14.20
C PRO A 625 -10.44 -27.23 13.54
N PHE A 626 -11.77 -27.24 13.61
CA PHE A 626 -12.61 -28.33 13.12
C PHE A 626 -13.10 -28.11 11.69
N THR A 627 -13.03 -29.16 10.86
CA THR A 627 -13.60 -29.17 9.51
C THR A 627 -14.38 -30.47 9.31
N TYR A 628 -15.64 -30.35 8.98
CA TYR A 628 -16.51 -31.44 8.57
C TYR A 628 -17.03 -31.13 7.17
N ARG A 629 -16.91 -32.08 6.25
CA ARG A 629 -17.46 -32.00 4.90
C ARG A 629 -18.11 -33.31 4.55
N TYR A 630 -19.39 -33.29 4.25
CA TYR A 630 -20.15 -34.42 3.79
C TYR A 630 -20.67 -34.15 2.39
N ASN A 631 -20.36 -35.05 1.45
CA ASN A 631 -20.97 -35.07 0.13
C ASN A 631 -21.97 -36.21 0.07
N TYR A 632 -23.26 -35.92 0.22
CA TYR A 632 -24.31 -36.95 0.20
C TYR A 632 -24.56 -37.52 -1.20
N SER A 633 -24.22 -36.81 -2.28
CA SER A 633 -24.33 -37.36 -3.65
C SER A 633 -23.29 -38.44 -3.96
N ARG A 634 -22.09 -38.32 -3.38
CA ARG A 634 -21.00 -39.30 -3.53
C ARG A 634 -20.84 -40.20 -2.30
N ASN A 635 -21.67 -40.02 -1.28
CA ASN A 635 -21.56 -40.64 0.04
C ASN A 635 -20.16 -40.51 0.66
N THR A 636 -19.47 -39.38 0.42
CA THR A 636 -18.11 -39.16 0.92
C THR A 636 -18.11 -38.27 2.15
N LEU A 637 -17.39 -38.69 3.19
CA LEU A 637 -17.24 -37.96 4.44
C LEU A 637 -15.78 -37.57 4.64
N TYR A 638 -15.53 -36.29 4.90
CA TYR A 638 -14.25 -35.76 5.30
C TYR A 638 -14.39 -35.08 6.65
N PHE A 639 -13.54 -35.47 7.59
CA PHE A 639 -13.46 -34.90 8.92
C PHE A 639 -12.02 -34.54 9.20
N LYS A 640 -11.79 -33.37 9.79
CA LYS A 640 -10.47 -32.91 10.21
C LYS A 640 -10.54 -32.12 11.50
N TYR A 641 -9.60 -32.34 12.39
CA TYR A 641 -9.34 -31.50 13.55
C TYR A 641 -7.87 -31.09 13.51
N ASP A 642 -7.59 -29.79 13.37
CA ASP A 642 -6.25 -29.19 13.26
C ASP A 642 -5.77 -28.64 14.62
N GLY A 643 -5.66 -29.49 15.63
CA GLY A 643 -5.20 -29.13 16.98
C GLY A 643 -3.83 -29.70 17.37
N LEU A 644 -3.55 -29.67 18.67
CA LEU A 644 -2.41 -30.39 19.30
C LEU A 644 -2.46 -31.89 19.01
N ILE A 645 -3.67 -32.44 19.01
CA ILE A 645 -4.00 -33.71 18.39
C ILE A 645 -4.57 -33.34 17.03
N TYR A 646 -4.18 -34.05 15.98
CA TYR A 646 -4.85 -33.95 14.69
C TYR A 646 -5.47 -35.28 14.31
N LEU A 647 -6.71 -35.20 13.87
CA LEU A 647 -7.49 -36.34 13.43
C LEU A 647 -8.06 -35.98 12.07
N GLU A 648 -7.75 -36.77 11.06
CA GLU A 648 -8.24 -36.61 9.71
C GLU A 648 -8.80 -37.95 9.25
N SER A 649 -10.05 -37.95 8.80
CA SER A 649 -10.72 -39.13 8.28
C SER A 649 -11.35 -38.77 6.96
N ASN A 650 -11.05 -39.54 5.92
CA ASN A 650 -11.67 -39.42 4.62
C ASN A 650 -12.29 -40.77 4.25
N TYR A 651 -13.58 -40.78 4.01
CA TYR A 651 -14.36 -41.97 3.70
C TYR A 651 -15.04 -41.76 2.36
N ILE A 652 -14.77 -42.63 1.38
CA ILE A 652 -15.42 -42.58 0.07
C ILE A 652 -16.32 -43.80 -0.14
N ASN A 653 -15.83 -45.00 0.18
CA ASN A 653 -16.58 -46.26 0.18
C ASN A 653 -15.89 -47.29 1.07
N ASP A 654 -16.47 -48.49 1.21
CA ASP A 654 -16.01 -49.57 2.09
C ASP A 654 -14.53 -49.97 1.87
N ASN A 655 -14.01 -49.79 0.64
CA ASN A 655 -12.65 -50.15 0.26
C ASN A 655 -11.71 -48.94 0.11
N ASN A 656 -12.22 -47.72 0.30
CA ASN A 656 -11.51 -46.48 0.06
C ASN A 656 -11.79 -45.49 1.19
N PHE A 657 -11.13 -45.75 2.33
CA PHE A 657 -11.11 -44.86 3.48
C PHE A 657 -9.68 -44.67 3.95
N SER A 658 -9.35 -43.44 4.33
CA SER A 658 -8.07 -43.09 4.92
C SER A 658 -8.29 -42.44 6.27
N GLN A 659 -7.60 -42.94 7.29
CA GLN A 659 -7.62 -42.37 8.63
C GLN A 659 -6.20 -41.98 9.02
N LYS A 660 -6.06 -40.78 9.54
CA LYS A 660 -4.79 -40.22 9.98
C LYS A 660 -4.98 -39.59 11.34
N VAL A 661 -4.24 -40.10 12.32
CA VAL A 661 -4.32 -39.62 13.70
C VAL A 661 -2.91 -39.35 14.19
N GLY A 662 -2.68 -38.16 14.74
CA GLY A 662 -1.36 -37.80 15.21
C GLY A 662 -1.35 -36.66 16.21
N LEU A 663 -0.16 -36.34 16.69
CA LEU A 663 0.10 -35.18 17.52
C LEU A 663 0.88 -34.17 16.69
N ASN A 664 0.58 -32.90 16.86
CA ASN A 664 1.31 -31.81 16.24
C ASN A 664 1.79 -30.84 17.32
N TYR A 665 3.08 -30.90 17.61
CA TYR A 665 3.76 -29.98 18.50
C TYR A 665 4.71 -29.11 17.69
N GLN A 666 4.53 -27.80 17.80
CA GLN A 666 5.46 -26.81 17.24
C GLN A 666 5.71 -25.76 18.31
N SER A 667 6.99 -25.49 18.60
CA SER A 667 7.36 -24.41 19.53
C SER A 667 6.88 -23.07 18.96
N LYS A 668 6.49 -22.13 19.84
CA LYS A 668 6.02 -20.79 19.47
C LYS A 668 7.00 -20.04 18.55
N ASP A 669 8.30 -20.31 18.67
CA ASP A 669 9.36 -19.67 17.89
C ASP A 669 9.72 -20.44 16.59
N GLY A 670 9.04 -21.56 16.30
CA GLY A 670 9.29 -22.37 15.09
C GLY A 670 10.59 -23.17 15.08
N LYS A 671 11.41 -23.11 16.13
CA LYS A 671 12.73 -23.77 16.22
C LYS A 671 12.67 -25.28 16.44
N MET A 672 11.59 -25.77 17.02
CA MET A 672 11.36 -27.19 17.33
C MET A 672 10.01 -27.60 16.81
N TYR A 673 9.96 -28.78 16.19
CA TYR A 673 8.71 -29.38 15.75
C TYR A 673 8.76 -30.90 15.94
N LEU A 674 7.59 -31.45 16.25
CA LEU A 674 7.37 -32.88 16.43
C LEU A 674 5.96 -33.20 15.94
N ARG A 675 5.85 -34.06 14.94
CA ARG A 675 4.61 -34.44 14.27
C ARG A 675 4.52 -35.95 14.09
N PRO A 676 4.34 -36.73 15.18
CA PRO A 676 4.07 -38.14 15.07
C PRO A 676 2.64 -38.37 14.60
N TYR A 677 2.44 -39.31 13.69
CA TYR A 677 1.12 -39.72 13.25
C TYR A 677 1.09 -41.12 12.69
N LEU A 678 -0.07 -41.74 12.84
CA LEU A 678 -0.40 -43.02 12.27
C LEU A 678 -1.41 -42.77 11.15
N SER A 679 -1.14 -43.33 9.98
CA SER A 679 -1.99 -43.25 8.80
C SER A 679 -2.37 -44.65 8.36
N TYR A 680 -3.62 -44.84 7.98
CA TYR A 680 -4.12 -46.04 7.33
C TYR A 680 -4.70 -45.66 5.99
N ASP A 681 -4.31 -46.38 4.95
CA ASP A 681 -4.87 -46.25 3.60
C ASP A 681 -5.60 -47.55 3.25
N GLY A 682 -6.93 -47.51 3.25
CA GLY A 682 -7.77 -48.65 2.92
C GLY A 682 -7.57 -49.18 1.50
N ALA A 683 -7.07 -48.37 0.56
CA ALA A 683 -6.81 -48.80 -0.82
C ALA A 683 -5.50 -49.60 -0.95
N GLN A 684 -4.48 -49.24 -0.18
CA GLN A 684 -3.19 -49.96 -0.15
C GLN A 684 -3.13 -51.03 0.95
N THR A 685 -4.11 -51.06 1.86
CA THR A 685 -4.15 -51.89 3.07
C THR A 685 -2.94 -51.69 3.99
N ASP A 686 -2.23 -50.58 3.82
CA ASP A 686 -1.00 -50.27 4.53
C ASP A 686 -1.29 -49.41 5.77
N SER A 687 -0.76 -49.85 6.91
CA SER A 687 -0.64 -49.03 8.11
C SER A 687 0.75 -48.39 8.14
N ILE A 688 0.81 -47.07 8.20
CA ILE A 688 2.06 -46.31 8.17
C ILE A 688 2.15 -45.41 9.41
N LEU A 689 3.13 -45.70 10.28
CA LEU A 689 3.50 -44.82 11.38
C LEU A 689 4.61 -43.89 10.92
N TYR A 690 4.41 -42.59 11.12
CA TYR A 690 5.40 -41.54 10.89
C TYR A 690 5.74 -40.89 12.23
N LEU A 691 7.03 -40.80 12.53
CA LEU A 691 7.57 -39.99 13.62
C LEU A 691 8.51 -38.97 12.99
N ASN A 692 8.01 -37.75 12.77
CA ASN A 692 8.80 -36.65 12.22
C ASN A 692 9.10 -35.65 13.32
N GLY A 693 10.37 -35.34 13.56
CA GLY A 693 10.79 -34.34 14.52
C GLY A 693 12.11 -33.70 14.14
N GLY A 694 12.33 -32.48 14.57
CA GLY A 694 13.56 -31.79 14.24
C GLY A 694 13.76 -30.44 14.91
N PHE A 695 14.98 -29.96 14.74
CA PHE A 695 15.47 -28.68 15.25
C PHE A 695 16.01 -27.86 14.09
N ARG A 696 15.67 -26.57 14.04
CA ARG A 696 16.13 -25.66 12.99
C ARG A 696 16.63 -24.35 13.59
N ASN A 697 17.68 -23.81 12.99
CA ASN A 697 18.24 -22.49 13.31
C ASN A 697 18.61 -22.30 14.80
N ILE A 698 19.30 -23.29 15.37
CA ILE A 698 19.83 -23.19 16.73
C ILE A 698 21.28 -22.74 16.64
N SER A 699 21.60 -21.58 17.20
CA SER A 699 22.97 -21.08 17.29
C SER A 699 23.36 -20.91 18.75
N PHE A 700 24.60 -21.27 19.05
CA PHE A 700 25.22 -21.09 20.34
C PHE A 700 26.61 -20.49 20.20
N VAL A 701 26.99 -19.68 21.18
CA VAL A 701 28.30 -19.03 21.26
C VAL A 701 29.04 -19.68 22.43
N PRO A 702 29.70 -20.83 22.21
CA PRO A 702 30.33 -21.59 23.30
C PRO A 702 31.51 -20.83 23.92
N VAL A 703 32.16 -19.95 23.16
CA VAL A 703 33.32 -19.12 23.55
C VAL A 703 33.23 -17.81 22.76
N PRO A 704 33.72 -16.65 23.27
CA PRO A 704 33.88 -15.45 22.46
C PRO A 704 34.54 -15.78 21.12
N ASP A 705 34.07 -15.12 20.06
CA ASP A 705 34.58 -15.26 18.68
C ASP A 705 34.33 -16.60 17.96
N ASN A 706 33.69 -17.57 18.62
CA ASN A 706 33.29 -18.85 18.04
C ASN A 706 31.76 -18.97 18.03
N THR A 707 31.18 -19.24 16.87
CA THR A 707 29.75 -19.53 16.73
C THR A 707 29.60 -20.96 16.24
N PHE A 708 28.88 -21.77 16.99
CA PHE A 708 28.41 -23.06 16.51
C PHE A 708 26.92 -22.92 16.20
N SER A 709 26.51 -23.38 15.02
CA SER A 709 25.12 -23.43 14.64
C SER A 709 24.72 -24.82 14.15
N ILE A 710 23.58 -25.27 14.67
CA ILE A 710 22.76 -26.33 14.08
C ILE A 710 21.83 -25.63 13.10
N ASN A 711 22.16 -25.71 11.81
CA ASN A 711 21.36 -25.10 10.76
C ASN A 711 20.07 -25.91 10.57
N SER A 712 20.18 -27.24 10.55
CA SER A 712 19.04 -28.16 10.53
C SER A 712 19.43 -29.52 11.11
N LEU A 713 18.53 -30.11 11.89
CA LEU A 713 18.56 -31.50 12.30
C LEU A 713 17.14 -32.05 12.12
N ASP A 714 16.91 -32.79 11.05
CA ASP A 714 15.61 -33.36 10.72
C ASP A 714 15.69 -34.89 10.88
N ILE A 715 14.81 -35.45 11.71
CA ILE A 715 14.72 -36.87 12.00
C ILE A 715 13.35 -37.36 11.54
N ILE A 716 13.36 -38.33 10.63
CA ILE A 716 12.17 -38.96 10.09
C ILE A 716 12.29 -40.45 10.35
N MET A 717 11.36 -40.98 11.14
CA MET A 717 11.14 -42.43 11.23
C MET A 717 9.81 -42.74 10.58
N ARG A 718 9.81 -43.73 9.69
CA ARG A 718 8.60 -44.26 9.07
C ARG A 718 8.62 -45.76 9.30
N THR A 719 7.53 -46.35 9.77
CA THR A 719 7.39 -47.81 9.81
C THR A 719 6.12 -48.19 9.06
N GLN A 720 6.21 -49.18 8.19
CA GLN A 720 5.08 -49.66 7.39
C GLN A 720 4.80 -51.13 7.69
N THR A 721 3.52 -51.49 7.77
CA THR A 721 3.08 -52.87 7.86
C THR A 721 1.82 -53.08 7.02
N ASP A 722 1.72 -54.25 6.42
CA ASP A 722 0.54 -54.67 5.67
C ASP A 722 -0.54 -55.12 6.66
N GLY A 723 -1.74 -54.56 6.54
CA GLY A 723 -2.92 -54.92 7.34
C GLY A 723 -3.44 -53.80 8.25
N TYR A 724 -4.44 -54.16 9.06
CA TYR A 724 -5.15 -53.24 9.94
C TYR A 724 -4.26 -52.59 11.01
N LEU A 725 -4.59 -51.34 11.37
CA LEU A 725 -3.96 -50.52 12.42
C LEU A 725 -3.76 -51.24 13.78
N THR A 726 -4.52 -52.30 14.06
CA THR A 726 -4.61 -52.99 15.35
C THR A 726 -3.95 -54.37 15.37
N ARG A 727 -3.45 -54.88 14.23
CA ARG A 727 -2.85 -56.21 14.16
C ARG A 727 -1.40 -56.21 14.65
N LEU A 728 -1.18 -56.85 15.81
CA LEU A 728 0.13 -56.99 16.47
C LEU A 728 1.01 -58.11 15.86
N ASP A 729 0.44 -58.94 14.98
CA ASP A 729 1.05 -60.16 14.43
C ASP A 729 1.82 -59.96 13.12
N LYS A 730 1.97 -58.70 12.67
CA LYS A 730 2.63 -58.36 11.40
C LYS A 730 3.96 -57.62 11.62
N THR A 731 4.93 -57.96 10.79
CA THR A 731 6.29 -57.40 10.83
C THR A 731 6.31 -55.99 10.28
N TRP A 732 6.59 -55.02 11.14
CA TRP A 732 6.83 -53.64 10.72
C TRP A 732 8.17 -53.51 10.02
N THR A 733 8.19 -52.86 8.85
CA THR A 733 9.41 -52.51 8.13
C THR A 733 9.83 -51.09 8.53
N PRO A 734 10.91 -50.91 9.30
CA PRO A 734 11.35 -49.59 9.72
C PRO A 734 12.21 -48.92 8.64
N TYR A 735 12.00 -47.61 8.52
CA TYR A 735 12.75 -46.68 7.72
C TYR A 735 13.18 -45.53 8.64
N TYR A 736 14.48 -45.29 8.74
CA TYR A 736 15.04 -44.21 9.53
C TYR A 736 15.90 -43.31 8.64
N GLN A 737 15.63 -42.02 8.70
CA GLN A 737 16.41 -41.00 8.02
C GLN A 737 16.70 -39.85 8.98
N ALA A 738 17.98 -39.55 9.16
CA ALA A 738 18.43 -38.36 9.87
C ALA A 738 19.33 -37.51 8.98
N ASN A 739 18.93 -36.27 8.77
CA ASN A 739 19.72 -35.28 8.03
C ASN A 739 20.17 -34.21 9.02
N TYR A 740 21.48 -33.93 9.05
CA TYR A 740 22.03 -32.89 9.92
C TYR A 740 23.01 -31.99 9.17
N SER A 741 22.97 -30.71 9.51
CA SER A 741 23.85 -29.67 8.98
C SER A 741 24.32 -28.81 10.14
N LEU A 742 25.61 -28.93 10.44
CA LEU A 742 26.30 -28.25 11.52
C LEU A 742 27.36 -27.35 10.93
N SER A 743 27.51 -26.15 11.48
CA SER A 743 28.60 -25.26 11.12
C SER A 743 29.23 -24.63 12.35
N LEU A 744 30.55 -24.67 12.40
CA LEU A 744 31.37 -23.97 13.39
C LEU A 744 32.15 -22.88 12.68
N THR A 745 31.96 -21.63 13.09
CA THR A 745 32.66 -20.47 12.54
C THR A 745 33.48 -19.79 13.62
N ASN A 746 34.74 -19.47 13.31
CA ASN A 746 35.61 -18.63 14.13
C ASN A 746 35.93 -17.35 13.36
N VAL A 747 35.51 -16.21 13.93
CA VAL A 747 35.57 -14.89 13.28
C VAL A 747 37.01 -14.37 13.11
N PRO A 748 37.88 -14.34 14.14
CA PRO A 748 39.24 -13.80 14.03
C PRO A 748 40.15 -14.62 13.11
N TRP A 749 39.89 -15.92 12.95
CA TRP A 749 40.72 -16.80 12.12
C TRP A 749 40.14 -17.02 10.71
N ASN A 750 39.01 -16.36 10.39
CA ASN A 750 38.23 -16.56 9.16
C ASN A 750 38.07 -18.05 8.80
N TYR A 751 37.74 -18.84 9.83
CA TYR A 751 37.70 -20.29 9.77
C TYR A 751 36.24 -20.74 9.82
N ARG A 752 35.83 -21.59 8.87
CA ARG A 752 34.50 -22.20 8.85
C ARG A 752 34.65 -23.69 8.62
N LEU A 753 34.23 -24.46 9.61
CA LEU A 753 34.07 -25.91 9.52
C LEU A 753 32.59 -26.21 9.28
N ASN A 754 32.28 -26.85 8.17
CA ASN A 754 30.95 -27.39 7.90
C ASN A 754 30.99 -28.90 8.05
N ILE A 755 30.04 -29.44 8.80
CA ILE A 755 29.81 -30.88 8.92
C ILE A 755 28.39 -31.13 8.45
N GLN A 756 28.27 -31.86 7.35
CA GLN A 756 26.99 -32.29 6.80
C GLN A 756 27.00 -33.80 6.73
N GLY A 757 25.85 -34.37 7.08
CA GLY A 757 25.69 -35.81 6.94
C GLY A 757 24.26 -36.25 6.88
N THR A 758 24.10 -37.41 6.25
CA THR A 758 22.85 -38.13 6.13
C THR A 758 23.09 -39.52 6.67
N ARG A 759 22.29 -39.92 7.66
CA ARG A 759 22.19 -41.30 8.09
C ARG A 759 20.89 -41.85 7.53
N TYR A 760 21.03 -42.81 6.63
CA TYR A 760 19.91 -43.54 6.07
C TYR A 760 19.98 -44.97 6.55
N GLU A 761 18.88 -45.49 7.09
CA GLU A 761 18.72 -46.87 7.49
C GLU A 761 17.40 -47.39 6.96
N ASN A 762 17.47 -48.39 6.10
CA ASN A 762 16.34 -49.23 5.76
C ASN A 762 16.64 -50.68 6.18
N SER A 763 15.73 -51.61 5.90
CA SER A 763 15.90 -53.03 6.26
C SER A 763 17.11 -53.72 5.61
N GLN A 764 17.82 -53.09 4.65
CA GLN A 764 18.89 -53.71 3.88
C GLN A 764 20.22 -52.92 3.85
N ASN A 765 20.19 -51.59 3.99
CA ASN A 765 21.33 -50.70 3.77
C ASN A 765 21.36 -49.60 4.84
N GLN A 766 22.54 -49.39 5.43
CA GLN A 766 22.89 -48.24 6.23
C GLN A 766 23.98 -47.44 5.50
N VAL A 767 23.73 -46.14 5.28
CA VAL A 767 24.71 -45.24 4.66
C VAL A 767 24.93 -44.05 5.59
N ILE A 768 26.19 -43.83 5.98
CA ILE A 768 26.62 -42.66 6.72
C ILE A 768 27.63 -41.91 5.85
N THR A 769 27.40 -40.63 5.62
CA THR A 769 28.35 -39.76 4.91
C THR A 769 28.68 -38.55 5.78
N TYR A 770 29.97 -38.29 5.99
CA TYR A 770 30.50 -37.10 6.64
C TYR A 770 31.41 -36.37 5.65
N ASN A 771 31.15 -35.08 5.43
CA ASN A 771 32.04 -34.21 4.67
C ASN A 771 32.63 -33.15 5.61
N TYR A 772 33.96 -33.03 5.59
CA TYR A 772 34.72 -32.00 6.30
C TYR A 772 35.42 -31.11 5.29
N GLN A 773 35.15 -29.80 5.34
CA GLN A 773 35.76 -28.82 4.43
C GLN A 773 36.51 -27.73 5.22
N LEU A 774 37.79 -27.54 4.90
CA LEU A 774 38.64 -26.47 5.43
C LEU A 774 39.07 -25.52 4.29
N PRO A 775 38.36 -24.41 4.06
CA PRO A 775 38.73 -23.44 3.03
C PRO A 775 39.72 -22.40 3.58
N ARG A 776 40.90 -22.25 2.95
CA ARG A 776 41.86 -21.18 3.28
C ARG A 776 42.33 -20.46 2.01
N LYS A 777 41.87 -19.23 1.83
CA LYS A 777 42.27 -18.36 0.71
C LYS A 777 43.30 -17.34 1.18
N PHE A 778 44.43 -17.26 0.48
CA PHE A 778 45.46 -16.25 0.67
C PHE A 778 45.67 -15.51 -0.64
N SER A 779 45.52 -14.19 -0.62
CA SER A 779 45.79 -13.35 -1.80
C SER A 779 46.69 -12.19 -1.41
N SER A 780 47.81 -12.05 -2.11
CA SER A 780 48.72 -10.91 -1.96
C SER A 780 49.18 -10.45 -3.34
N GLY A 781 48.73 -9.27 -3.77
CA GLY A 781 49.03 -8.72 -5.09
C GLY A 781 48.49 -9.58 -6.26
N PRO A 782 49.20 -9.67 -7.41
CA PRO A 782 48.79 -10.45 -8.58
C PRO A 782 48.88 -11.98 -8.38
N PHE A 783 49.20 -12.44 -7.17
CA PHE A 783 49.36 -13.83 -6.81
C PHE A 783 48.25 -14.27 -5.84
N GLY A 784 47.46 -15.26 -6.27
CA GLY A 784 46.43 -15.90 -5.46
C GLY A 784 46.79 -17.34 -5.15
N LEU A 785 46.84 -17.70 -3.86
CA LEU A 785 46.94 -19.08 -3.39
C LEU A 785 45.64 -19.49 -2.71
N ASN A 786 45.00 -20.52 -3.23
CA ASN A 786 43.82 -21.12 -2.63
C ASN A 786 44.17 -22.54 -2.21
N PHE A 787 44.14 -22.80 -0.91
CA PHE A 787 44.31 -24.13 -0.36
C PHE A 787 42.97 -24.63 0.19
N GLN A 788 42.59 -25.83 -0.22
CA GLN A 788 41.39 -26.50 0.23
C GLN A 788 41.74 -27.92 0.65
N TYR A 789 41.45 -28.24 1.90
CA TYR A 789 41.50 -29.60 2.43
C TYR A 789 40.07 -30.13 2.60
N LEU A 790 39.83 -31.32 2.05
CA LEU A 790 38.55 -32.01 2.02
C LEU A 790 38.76 -33.42 2.55
N PHE A 791 38.08 -33.74 3.65
CA PHE A 791 38.09 -35.09 4.21
C PHE A 791 36.67 -35.64 4.17
N ASP A 792 36.49 -36.73 3.44
CA ASP A 792 35.21 -37.39 3.25
C ASP A 792 35.25 -38.78 3.86
N VAL A 793 34.28 -39.10 4.71
CA VAL A 793 34.08 -40.42 5.29
C VAL A 793 32.72 -40.93 4.87
N ARG A 794 32.69 -42.00 4.10
CA ARG A 794 31.46 -42.70 3.71
C ARG A 794 31.51 -44.14 4.20
N ASP A 795 30.65 -44.45 5.15
CA ASP A 795 30.44 -45.81 5.63
C ASP A 795 29.15 -46.37 5.00
N ILE A 796 29.28 -47.50 4.31
CA ILE A 796 28.17 -48.24 3.71
C ILE A 796 28.14 -49.62 4.35
N LEU A 797 27.09 -49.87 5.11
CA LEU A 797 26.82 -51.16 5.72
C LEU A 797 25.61 -51.79 5.02
N ASN A 798 25.86 -52.82 4.22
CA ASN A 798 24.81 -53.61 3.58
C ASN A 798 24.58 -54.89 4.37
N ILE A 799 23.33 -55.09 4.79
CA ILE A 799 22.85 -56.26 5.52
C ILE A 799 21.91 -57.00 4.59
N THR A 800 22.38 -58.09 3.99
CA THR A 800 21.56 -58.93 3.11
C THR A 800 21.49 -60.34 3.71
N GLY A 801 20.32 -60.70 4.26
CA GLY A 801 20.13 -61.95 4.99
C GLY A 801 21.01 -62.01 6.24
N THR A 802 21.84 -63.05 6.36
CA THR A 802 22.83 -63.22 7.45
C THR A 802 24.20 -62.61 7.12
N SER A 803 24.42 -62.08 5.90
CA SER A 803 25.71 -61.52 5.49
C SER A 803 25.77 -60.01 5.76
N ARG A 804 26.85 -59.58 6.45
CA ARG A 804 27.18 -58.19 6.71
C ARG A 804 28.36 -57.79 5.82
N LYS A 805 28.18 -56.80 4.94
CA LYS A 805 29.26 -56.18 4.18
C LYS A 805 29.37 -54.71 4.57
N GLU A 806 30.47 -54.36 5.20
CA GLU A 806 30.80 -52.99 5.62
C GLU A 806 31.91 -52.47 4.72
N ALA A 807 31.75 -51.24 4.21
CA ALA A 807 32.72 -50.57 3.37
C ALA A 807 32.91 -49.14 3.87
N ILE A 808 34.11 -48.84 4.35
CA ILE A 808 34.47 -47.54 4.92
C ILE A 808 35.36 -46.80 3.92
N ASN A 809 34.73 -46.05 3.04
CA ASN A 809 35.45 -45.22 2.08
C ASN A 809 35.84 -43.89 2.74
N MET A 810 37.11 -43.76 3.08
CA MET A 810 37.67 -42.51 3.54
C MET A 810 38.57 -41.94 2.46
N THR A 811 38.33 -40.68 2.07
CA THR A 811 39.15 -39.99 1.06
C THR A 811 39.63 -38.67 1.59
N ASP A 812 40.93 -38.46 1.50
CA ASP A 812 41.62 -37.22 1.81
C ASP A 812 41.98 -36.51 0.50
N THR A 813 41.51 -35.29 0.33
CA THR A 813 41.70 -34.48 -0.88
C THR A 813 42.33 -33.14 -0.54
N TYR A 814 43.54 -32.93 -1.05
CA TYR A 814 44.29 -31.69 -1.01
C TYR A 814 44.17 -30.99 -2.35
N LYS A 815 43.71 -29.74 -2.35
CA LYS A 815 43.69 -28.88 -3.54
C LYS A 815 44.48 -27.62 -3.27
N LEU A 816 45.51 -27.38 -4.08
CA LEU A 816 46.27 -26.14 -4.09
C LEU A 816 46.16 -25.50 -5.48
N GLU A 817 45.61 -24.30 -5.53
CA GLU A 817 45.55 -23.51 -6.74
C GLU A 817 46.42 -22.26 -6.56
N GLY A 818 47.43 -22.13 -7.42
CA GLY A 818 48.23 -20.92 -7.57
C GLY A 818 47.89 -20.25 -8.89
N LYS A 819 47.50 -18.98 -8.85
CA LYS A 819 47.23 -18.18 -10.06
C LYS A 819 48.08 -16.93 -10.07
N TYR A 820 48.70 -16.68 -11.22
CA TYR A 820 49.49 -15.49 -11.49
C TYR A 820 49.09 -14.86 -12.82
N THR A 821 48.74 -13.58 -12.78
CA THR A 821 48.25 -12.84 -13.96
C THR A 821 49.15 -11.64 -14.23
N ILE A 822 49.70 -11.54 -15.45
CA ILE A 822 50.42 -10.37 -15.94
C ILE A 822 49.81 -9.95 -17.29
N GLY A 823 49.11 -8.81 -17.31
CA GLY A 823 48.48 -8.31 -18.53
C GLY A 823 47.52 -9.35 -19.16
N PRO A 824 47.65 -9.65 -20.47
CA PRO A 824 46.80 -10.65 -21.14
C PRO A 824 47.21 -12.10 -20.81
N PHE A 825 48.32 -12.33 -20.11
CA PHE A 825 48.81 -13.66 -19.76
C PHE A 825 48.35 -14.06 -18.35
N SER A 826 47.75 -15.23 -18.23
CA SER A 826 47.38 -15.86 -16.97
C SER A 826 47.95 -17.27 -16.94
N ILE A 827 48.76 -17.56 -15.93
CA ILE A 827 49.26 -18.90 -15.66
C ILE A 827 48.64 -19.33 -14.33
N SER A 828 48.02 -20.52 -14.32
CA SER A 828 47.63 -21.16 -13.07
C SER A 828 48.17 -22.58 -12.98
N ALA A 829 48.54 -22.97 -11.78
CA ALA A 829 48.91 -24.32 -11.44
C ALA A 829 47.92 -24.81 -10.40
N ASN A 830 47.25 -25.92 -10.71
CA ASN A 830 46.33 -26.60 -9.82
C ASN A 830 46.96 -27.94 -9.47
N TRP A 831 47.12 -28.21 -8.19
CA TRP A 831 47.54 -29.50 -7.67
C TRP A 831 46.38 -30.09 -6.90
N ASP A 832 45.84 -31.18 -7.41
CA ASP A 832 44.76 -31.95 -6.80
C ASP A 832 45.31 -33.33 -6.41
N GLN A 833 45.41 -33.60 -5.11
CA GLN A 833 45.89 -34.87 -4.59
C GLN A 833 44.78 -35.54 -3.79
N VAL A 834 44.40 -36.75 -4.19
CA VAL A 834 43.37 -37.57 -3.57
C VAL A 834 43.98 -38.91 -3.14
N TYR A 835 43.95 -39.19 -1.84
CA TYR A 835 44.35 -40.48 -1.29
C TYR A 835 43.18 -41.13 -0.53
N PRO A 836 42.98 -42.46 -0.64
CA PRO A 836 42.24 -43.19 0.37
C PRO A 836 42.99 -43.11 1.68
N PHE A 837 42.25 -42.92 2.75
CA PHE A 837 42.74 -43.07 4.09
C PHE A 837 42.72 -44.57 4.40
N VAL A 838 43.89 -45.20 4.57
CA VAL A 838 44.11 -46.67 4.67
C VAL A 838 44.01 -47.40 3.31
N ASP A 839 44.79 -48.46 3.11
CA ASP A 839 44.92 -49.22 1.84
C ASP A 839 43.65 -50.02 1.45
N GLU A 840 42.51 -49.34 1.33
CA GLU A 840 41.30 -49.91 0.75
C GLU A 840 41.28 -49.77 -0.78
N SER A 841 40.95 -50.86 -1.47
CA SER A 841 41.08 -51.04 -2.92
C SER A 841 39.98 -50.35 -3.77
N ILE A 842 39.08 -49.58 -3.16
CA ILE A 842 37.81 -49.16 -3.80
C ILE A 842 37.82 -47.69 -4.29
N SER A 843 38.76 -46.85 -3.84
CA SER A 843 38.90 -45.47 -4.33
C SER A 843 40.15 -45.29 -5.20
N THR A 844 40.00 -44.52 -6.29
CA THR A 844 41.10 -44.23 -7.22
C THR A 844 42.01 -43.17 -6.62
N LYS A 845 43.18 -43.60 -6.11
CA LYS A 845 44.30 -42.69 -5.78
C LYS A 845 44.58 -41.81 -7.02
N SER A 846 44.62 -40.49 -6.85
CA SER A 846 45.00 -39.57 -7.92
C SER A 846 45.91 -38.47 -7.38
N ASN A 847 46.94 -38.11 -8.13
CA ASN A 847 47.81 -36.99 -7.79
C ASN A 847 48.06 -36.19 -9.06
N LEU A 848 47.16 -35.26 -9.32
CA LEU A 848 47.07 -34.52 -10.56
C LEU A 848 47.70 -33.15 -10.38
N ILE A 849 48.81 -32.89 -11.09
CA ILE A 849 49.26 -31.52 -11.33
C ILE A 849 48.72 -31.08 -12.67
N THR A 850 47.92 -30.03 -12.67
CA THR A 850 47.41 -29.37 -13.86
C THR A 850 48.04 -27.98 -13.99
N LEU A 851 48.71 -27.74 -15.10
CA LEU A 851 49.13 -26.40 -15.51
C LEU A 851 48.15 -25.87 -16.54
N ASN A 852 47.60 -24.67 -16.29
CA ASN A 852 46.81 -23.92 -17.25
C ASN A 852 47.61 -22.68 -17.65
N ALA A 853 47.90 -22.56 -18.95
CA ALA A 853 48.41 -21.33 -19.51
C ALA A 853 47.31 -20.73 -20.39
N GLN A 854 46.94 -19.48 -20.11
CA GLN A 854 45.92 -18.74 -20.84
C GLN A 854 46.49 -17.41 -21.32
N ILE A 855 46.27 -17.11 -22.59
CA ILE A 855 46.50 -15.81 -23.21
C ILE A 855 45.11 -15.28 -23.56
N SER A 856 44.64 -14.26 -22.86
CA SER A 856 43.33 -13.65 -23.09
C SER A 856 43.51 -12.17 -23.43
N THR A 857 43.09 -11.80 -24.62
CA THR A 857 42.93 -10.43 -25.09
C THR A 857 41.45 -10.07 -25.14
N SER A 858 41.10 -8.86 -25.59
CA SER A 858 39.72 -8.48 -25.85
C SER A 858 39.06 -9.27 -26.97
N ALA A 859 39.85 -9.81 -27.93
CA ALA A 859 39.33 -10.46 -29.13
C ALA A 859 39.58 -11.98 -29.21
N LEU A 860 40.60 -12.48 -28.51
CA LEU A 860 41.08 -13.85 -28.59
C LEU A 860 41.51 -14.35 -27.22
N SER A 861 41.04 -15.53 -26.82
CA SER A 861 41.48 -16.27 -25.64
C SER A 861 41.95 -17.66 -26.06
N LEU A 862 43.25 -17.91 -25.97
CA LEU A 862 43.84 -19.23 -26.12
C LEU A 862 44.18 -19.77 -24.74
N SER A 863 43.70 -20.95 -24.38
CA SER A 863 44.10 -21.65 -23.16
C SER A 863 44.51 -23.07 -23.45
N THR A 864 45.66 -23.47 -22.91
CA THR A 864 46.09 -24.86 -22.85
C THR A 864 46.08 -25.32 -21.41
N LYS A 865 45.54 -26.51 -21.18
CA LYS A 865 45.51 -27.19 -19.90
C LYS A 865 46.23 -28.51 -20.07
N ARG A 866 47.34 -28.67 -19.37
CA ARG A 866 48.12 -29.90 -19.34
C ARG A 866 48.11 -30.49 -17.95
N GLY A 867 47.77 -31.77 -17.85
CA GLY A 867 47.72 -32.49 -16.58
C GLY A 867 48.72 -33.64 -16.55
N TRP A 868 49.32 -33.89 -15.40
CA TRP A 868 50.10 -35.10 -15.13
C TRP A 868 49.55 -35.80 -13.90
N ASP A 869 49.21 -37.07 -14.05
CA ASP A 869 48.94 -37.96 -12.94
C ASP A 869 50.27 -38.53 -12.44
N LEU A 870 50.79 -37.95 -11.36
CA LEU A 870 52.08 -38.31 -10.76
C LEU A 870 52.07 -39.73 -10.17
N LEU A 871 50.91 -40.32 -9.88
CA LEU A 871 50.83 -41.68 -9.33
C LEU A 871 50.91 -42.73 -10.42
N LYS A 872 50.25 -42.50 -11.55
CA LYS A 872 50.30 -43.41 -12.71
C LYS A 872 51.52 -43.18 -13.59
N ASN A 873 52.30 -42.12 -13.30
CA ASN A 873 53.35 -41.60 -14.16
C ASN A 873 52.87 -41.42 -15.61
N GLN A 874 51.63 -40.96 -15.77
CA GLN A 874 50.95 -40.81 -17.04
C GLN A 874 50.50 -39.37 -17.23
N GLN A 875 50.67 -38.87 -18.44
CA GLN A 875 50.12 -37.58 -18.83
C GLN A 875 48.62 -37.71 -19.07
N VAL A 876 47.83 -36.81 -18.48
CA VAL A 876 46.40 -36.69 -18.75
C VAL A 876 46.20 -36.02 -20.11
N PRO A 877 45.13 -36.32 -20.86
CA PRO A 877 44.88 -35.66 -22.13
C PRO A 877 44.91 -34.13 -22.00
N ASP A 878 45.73 -33.50 -22.82
CA ASP A 878 45.87 -32.04 -22.85
C ASP A 878 44.56 -31.44 -23.38
N THR A 879 43.99 -30.45 -22.70
CA THR A 879 42.83 -29.72 -23.23
C THR A 879 43.31 -28.44 -23.88
N TYR A 880 42.96 -28.26 -25.14
CA TYR A 880 43.20 -27.03 -25.88
C TYR A 880 41.87 -26.33 -26.10
N THR A 881 41.76 -25.09 -25.67
CA THR A 881 40.58 -24.27 -25.88
C THR A 881 40.99 -22.97 -26.56
N LEU A 882 40.46 -22.75 -27.75
CA LEU A 882 40.53 -21.49 -28.48
C LEU A 882 39.17 -20.83 -28.39
N LYS A 883 39.11 -19.59 -27.92
CA LYS A 883 37.92 -18.75 -27.99
C LYS A 883 38.26 -17.48 -28.73
N PHE A 884 37.42 -17.05 -29.64
CA PHE A 884 37.51 -15.72 -30.23
C PHE A 884 36.17 -15.01 -30.04
N ALA A 885 36.22 -13.69 -29.92
CA ALA A 885 35.06 -12.83 -29.83
C ALA A 885 35.44 -11.47 -30.39
N ASN A 886 35.00 -11.13 -31.60
CA ASN A 886 35.32 -9.87 -32.25
C ASN A 886 34.06 -9.18 -32.76
N ASN A 887 34.00 -7.87 -32.62
CA ASN A 887 32.88 -7.06 -33.09
C ASN A 887 33.23 -6.44 -34.44
N ILE A 888 32.55 -6.85 -35.50
CA ILE A 888 32.62 -6.27 -36.84
C ILE A 888 31.38 -5.37 -37.03
N GLY A 889 31.57 -4.08 -36.75
CA GLY A 889 30.48 -3.09 -36.79
C GLY A 889 29.36 -3.46 -35.81
N ILE A 890 28.18 -3.77 -36.35
CA ILE A 890 26.98 -4.14 -35.57
C ILE A 890 26.92 -5.63 -35.20
N MET A 891 27.84 -6.46 -35.70
CA MET A 891 27.87 -7.91 -35.51
C MET A 891 29.03 -8.33 -34.62
N GLY A 892 28.75 -8.90 -33.46
CA GLY A 892 29.70 -9.64 -32.63
C GLY A 892 29.80 -11.09 -33.09
N LEU A 893 30.93 -11.45 -33.68
CA LEU A 893 31.27 -12.83 -34.00
C LEU A 893 32.03 -13.44 -32.84
N SER A 894 31.65 -14.63 -32.43
CA SER A 894 32.37 -15.41 -31.43
C SER A 894 32.46 -16.85 -31.87
N GLY A 895 33.42 -17.56 -31.33
CA GLY A 895 33.49 -18.99 -31.49
C GLY A 895 34.37 -19.60 -30.42
N SER A 896 34.12 -20.87 -30.14
CA SER A 896 34.99 -21.66 -29.29
C SER A 896 35.25 -23.01 -29.93
N LEU A 897 36.50 -23.42 -29.91
CA LEU A 897 36.95 -24.76 -30.24
C LEU A 897 37.60 -25.31 -28.97
N SER A 898 37.10 -26.42 -28.45
CA SER A 898 37.71 -27.12 -27.33
C SER A 898 37.91 -28.57 -27.68
N THR A 899 39.15 -29.04 -27.64
CA THR A 899 39.50 -30.43 -27.91
C THR A 899 40.39 -30.98 -26.80
N THR A 900 40.47 -32.30 -26.72
CA THR A 900 41.39 -33.02 -25.83
C THR A 900 42.38 -33.80 -26.69
N TYR A 901 43.64 -33.85 -26.31
CA TYR A 901 44.67 -34.62 -27.02
C TYR A 901 45.28 -35.64 -26.06
N ASP A 902 45.05 -36.92 -26.34
CA ASP A 902 45.67 -38.01 -25.59
C ASP A 902 47.11 -38.17 -26.06
N ASN A 903 48.05 -37.70 -25.24
CA ASN A 903 49.49 -37.75 -25.50
C ASN A 903 50.06 -39.18 -25.47
N VAL A 904 49.36 -40.15 -24.87
CA VAL A 904 49.81 -41.55 -24.78
C VAL A 904 49.40 -42.32 -26.02
N GLN A 905 48.15 -42.15 -26.44
CA GLN A 905 47.60 -42.79 -27.63
C GLN A 905 47.90 -42.04 -28.93
N ASN A 906 48.48 -40.84 -28.84
CA ASN A 906 48.63 -39.89 -29.96
C ASN A 906 47.32 -39.69 -30.72
N LYS A 907 46.21 -39.59 -29.99
CA LYS A 907 44.85 -39.47 -30.55
C LYS A 907 44.18 -38.18 -30.09
N LEU A 908 43.54 -37.52 -31.04
CA LEU A 908 42.65 -36.41 -30.76
C LEU A 908 41.32 -36.95 -30.23
N GLY A 909 40.79 -36.34 -29.18
CA GLY A 909 39.48 -36.62 -28.62
C GLY A 909 38.37 -35.82 -29.32
N ASN A 910 37.20 -35.79 -28.70
CA ASN A 910 36.05 -35.08 -29.27
C ASN A 910 36.29 -33.56 -29.28
N GLU A 911 36.02 -32.94 -30.41
CA GLU A 911 36.11 -31.50 -30.59
C GLU A 911 34.73 -30.87 -30.37
N ASN A 912 34.62 -30.05 -29.33
CA ASN A 912 33.43 -29.23 -29.11
C ASN A 912 33.63 -27.90 -29.82
N ILE A 913 32.81 -27.67 -30.84
CA ILE A 913 32.87 -26.47 -31.66
C ILE A 913 31.59 -25.68 -31.42
N SER A 914 31.73 -24.39 -31.11
CA SER A 914 30.63 -23.47 -31.10
C SER A 914 30.95 -22.19 -31.86
N PHE A 915 29.94 -21.65 -32.55
CA PHE A 915 30.00 -20.39 -33.25
C PHE A 915 28.83 -19.54 -32.77
N GLY A 916 29.12 -18.32 -32.33
CA GLY A 916 28.13 -17.34 -31.90
C GLY A 916 28.13 -16.13 -32.82
N LEU A 917 26.96 -15.67 -33.23
CA LEU A 917 26.73 -14.42 -33.92
C LEU A 917 25.79 -13.58 -33.06
N ASN A 918 26.18 -12.35 -32.74
CA ASN A 918 25.38 -11.42 -31.95
C ASN A 918 25.20 -10.11 -32.71
N VAL A 919 23.99 -9.79 -33.15
CA VAL A 919 23.65 -8.54 -33.85
C VAL A 919 23.15 -7.54 -32.80
N LEU A 920 24.04 -6.65 -32.37
CA LEU A 920 23.82 -5.76 -31.22
C LEU A 920 22.61 -4.82 -31.36
N PRO A 921 22.35 -4.16 -32.51
CA PRO A 921 21.21 -3.25 -32.66
C PRO A 921 19.85 -3.94 -32.54
N VAL A 922 19.80 -5.23 -32.88
CA VAL A 922 18.58 -6.03 -32.96
C VAL A 922 18.51 -7.03 -31.80
N GLN A 923 19.46 -7.01 -30.85
CA GLN A 923 19.53 -7.93 -29.71
C GLN A 923 19.37 -9.42 -30.11
N LEU A 924 19.87 -9.78 -31.29
CA LEU A 924 19.76 -11.12 -31.84
C LEU A 924 21.08 -11.86 -31.58
N ALA A 925 21.05 -12.88 -30.74
CA ALA A 925 22.16 -13.79 -30.51
C ALA A 925 21.82 -15.18 -31.04
N TYR A 926 22.65 -15.70 -31.93
CA TYR A 926 22.57 -17.05 -32.47
C TYR A 926 23.84 -17.81 -32.10
N THR A 927 23.70 -19.02 -31.59
CA THR A 927 24.82 -19.92 -31.29
C THR A 927 24.57 -21.27 -31.94
N LEU A 928 25.50 -21.72 -32.76
CA LEU A 928 25.57 -23.09 -33.26
C LEU A 928 26.60 -23.85 -32.42
N SER A 929 26.25 -25.00 -31.87
CA SER A 929 27.18 -25.88 -31.16
C SER A 929 27.04 -27.31 -31.66
N PHE A 930 28.18 -27.98 -31.88
CA PHE A 930 28.22 -29.39 -32.25
C PHE A 930 29.53 -30.03 -31.75
N THR A 931 29.50 -31.35 -31.63
CA THR A 931 30.66 -32.15 -31.23
C THR A 931 31.11 -32.99 -32.40
N VAL A 932 32.35 -32.81 -32.85
CA VAL A 932 32.99 -33.64 -33.87
C VAL A 932 33.75 -34.75 -33.17
N ARG A 933 33.46 -36.01 -33.50
CA ARG A 933 34.28 -37.14 -33.09
C ARG A 933 35.19 -37.53 -34.26
N PRO A 934 36.52 -37.61 -34.08
CA PRO A 934 37.42 -37.98 -35.17
C PRO A 934 37.02 -39.32 -35.81
N GLY A 935 36.72 -39.30 -37.11
CA GLY A 935 36.31 -40.49 -37.88
C GLY A 935 34.82 -40.85 -37.83
N SER A 936 33.95 -40.05 -37.20
CA SER A 936 32.49 -40.22 -37.29
C SER A 936 31.80 -38.96 -37.78
N GLU A 937 30.59 -39.12 -38.28
CA GLU A 937 29.72 -38.00 -38.64
C GLU A 937 29.19 -37.27 -37.38
N ILE A 938 28.65 -36.08 -37.57
CA ILE A 938 28.13 -35.23 -36.47
C ILE A 938 26.72 -35.69 -36.11
N ASP A 939 26.58 -36.25 -34.90
CA ASP A 939 25.30 -36.82 -34.42
C ASP A 939 24.20 -35.76 -34.17
N LEU A 940 24.60 -34.58 -33.70
CA LEU A 940 23.70 -33.55 -33.21
C LEU A 940 24.29 -32.13 -33.33
N TYR A 941 23.54 -31.26 -34.00
CA TYR A 941 23.71 -29.82 -34.00
C TYR A 941 22.70 -29.18 -33.05
N VAL A 942 23.17 -28.26 -32.21
CA VAL A 942 22.32 -27.48 -31.31
C VAL A 942 22.38 -26.02 -31.76
N HIS A 943 21.24 -25.51 -32.20
CA HIS A 943 21.07 -24.11 -32.57
C HIS A 943 20.33 -23.41 -31.43
N SER A 944 20.91 -22.35 -30.89
CA SER A 944 20.29 -21.52 -29.86
C SER A 944 20.14 -20.11 -30.41
N LEU A 945 18.91 -19.64 -30.50
CA LEU A 945 18.57 -18.30 -30.95
C LEU A 945 17.90 -17.54 -29.80
N LYS A 946 18.34 -16.31 -29.60
CA LYS A 946 17.78 -15.39 -28.62
C LYS A 946 17.56 -14.05 -29.31
N TYR A 947 16.34 -13.54 -29.22
CA TYR A 947 15.96 -12.23 -29.74
C TYR A 947 15.15 -11.52 -28.65
N SER A 948 15.71 -10.49 -28.02
CA SER A 948 15.09 -9.83 -26.87
C SER A 948 14.70 -10.85 -25.76
N ASN A 949 13.40 -10.99 -25.45
CA ASN A 949 12.86 -11.97 -24.49
C ASN A 949 12.37 -13.27 -25.14
N PHE A 950 12.54 -13.44 -26.46
CA PHE A 950 12.26 -14.67 -27.17
C PHE A 950 13.50 -15.55 -27.22
N THR A 951 13.33 -16.83 -26.93
CA THR A 951 14.39 -17.85 -27.00
C THR A 951 13.90 -19.03 -27.81
N ALA A 952 14.78 -19.60 -28.63
CA ALA A 952 14.53 -20.80 -29.41
C ALA A 952 15.75 -21.73 -29.36
N SER A 953 15.52 -23.01 -29.13
CA SER A 953 16.53 -24.06 -29.14
C SER A 953 16.11 -25.15 -30.10
N ILE A 954 16.93 -25.41 -31.11
CA ILE A 954 16.71 -26.42 -32.16
C ILE A 954 17.78 -27.49 -32.01
N TYR A 955 17.34 -28.73 -31.82
CA TYR A 955 18.17 -29.92 -31.75
C TYR A 955 18.03 -30.67 -33.06
N GLN A 956 19.05 -30.56 -33.92
CA GLN A 956 19.05 -31.10 -35.27
C GLN A 956 20.00 -32.30 -35.38
N SER A 957 19.50 -33.45 -35.81
CA SER A 957 20.35 -34.53 -36.33
C SER A 957 20.66 -34.28 -37.81
N GLN A 958 21.59 -35.03 -38.38
CA GLN A 958 22.06 -34.88 -39.76
C GLN A 958 20.93 -34.70 -40.79
N ASP A 959 19.87 -35.52 -40.67
CA ASP A 959 18.79 -35.59 -41.67
C ASP A 959 17.45 -34.96 -41.22
N TYR A 960 17.29 -34.60 -39.95
CA TYR A 960 16.01 -34.10 -39.42
C TYR A 960 16.16 -33.34 -38.09
N ILE A 961 15.20 -32.47 -37.79
CA ILE A 961 15.09 -31.80 -36.48
C ILE A 961 14.45 -32.79 -35.49
N ARG A 962 15.08 -33.04 -34.34
CA ARG A 962 14.55 -33.89 -33.26
C ARG A 962 13.60 -33.12 -32.35
N ASN A 963 14.00 -31.91 -31.96
CA ASN A 963 13.26 -31.09 -31.02
C ASN A 963 13.46 -29.61 -31.35
N LEU A 964 12.39 -28.81 -31.28
CA LEU A 964 12.47 -27.36 -31.27
C LEU A 964 11.62 -26.86 -30.10
N ILE A 965 12.23 -26.07 -29.24
CA ILE A 965 11.56 -25.41 -28.12
C ILE A 965 11.78 -23.92 -28.31
N ALA A 966 10.72 -23.17 -28.53
CA ALA A 966 10.76 -21.73 -28.61
C ALA A 966 9.70 -21.10 -27.71
N SER A 967 10.09 -20.11 -26.92
CA SER A 967 9.17 -19.39 -26.05
C SER A 967 9.65 -17.99 -25.74
N GLY A 968 8.69 -17.09 -25.53
CA GLY A 968 8.93 -15.73 -25.06
C GLY A 968 8.11 -14.70 -25.82
N TYR A 969 8.52 -13.45 -25.72
CA TYR A 969 7.86 -12.34 -26.41
C TYR A 969 8.85 -11.34 -26.98
N PHE A 970 8.41 -10.60 -27.98
CA PHE A 970 9.14 -9.49 -28.56
C PHE A 970 8.17 -8.42 -29.05
N TYR A 971 8.65 -7.19 -29.17
CA TYR A 971 7.88 -6.10 -29.76
C TYR A 971 8.17 -6.03 -31.25
N MET A 972 7.13 -5.96 -32.06
CA MET A 972 7.22 -5.68 -33.49
C MET A 972 6.20 -4.58 -33.77
N PHE A 973 6.68 -3.42 -34.19
CA PHE A 973 5.89 -2.18 -34.22
C PHE A 973 5.30 -1.87 -32.83
N ASP A 974 4.00 -1.58 -32.75
CA ASP A 974 3.26 -1.31 -31.50
C ASP A 974 2.68 -2.58 -30.85
N TYR A 975 2.93 -3.77 -31.42
CA TYR A 975 2.37 -5.02 -30.92
C TYR A 975 3.39 -5.78 -30.07
N LYS A 976 2.94 -6.28 -28.93
CA LYS A 976 3.61 -7.32 -28.16
C LYS A 976 3.28 -8.67 -28.77
N ASN A 977 4.27 -9.31 -29.37
CA ASN A 977 4.14 -10.63 -30.00
C ASN A 977 4.67 -11.68 -29.04
N THR A 978 3.81 -12.59 -28.61
CA THR A 978 4.14 -13.71 -27.73
C THR A 978 4.12 -15.00 -28.54
N VAL A 979 5.19 -15.77 -28.46
CA VAL A 979 5.34 -17.02 -29.22
C VAL A 979 5.62 -18.16 -28.25
N SER A 980 4.98 -19.30 -28.47
CA SER A 980 5.26 -20.57 -27.81
C SER A 980 5.19 -21.67 -28.85
N ALA A 981 6.31 -22.33 -29.12
CA ALA A 981 6.43 -23.41 -30.08
C ALA A 981 7.17 -24.59 -29.44
N ASN A 982 6.60 -25.77 -29.56
CA ASN A 982 7.24 -27.03 -29.20
C ASN A 982 7.02 -28.02 -30.33
N PHE A 983 8.11 -28.56 -30.85
CA PHE A 983 8.12 -29.55 -31.91
C PHE A 983 8.97 -30.72 -31.46
N THR A 984 8.44 -31.94 -31.55
CA THR A 984 9.21 -33.15 -31.26
C THR A 984 9.01 -34.20 -32.34
N LYS A 985 10.11 -34.85 -32.74
CA LYS A 985 10.15 -35.91 -33.74
C LYS A 985 11.16 -36.97 -33.32
N SER A 986 10.69 -38.21 -33.14
CA SER A 986 11.51 -39.30 -32.61
C SER A 986 12.49 -39.88 -33.64
N ALA A 987 12.07 -40.04 -34.90
CA ALA A 987 12.88 -40.56 -36.00
C ALA A 987 12.58 -39.83 -37.32
N LYS A 988 13.42 -40.00 -38.35
CA LYS A 988 13.27 -39.37 -39.68
C LYS A 988 11.88 -39.59 -40.29
N ASP A 989 11.31 -40.78 -40.12
CA ASP A 989 10.01 -41.17 -40.69
C ASP A 989 8.85 -41.06 -39.70
N ALA A 990 9.10 -40.64 -38.45
CA ALA A 990 8.06 -40.50 -37.44
C ALA A 990 7.19 -39.26 -37.69
N ILE A 991 5.89 -39.37 -37.38
CA ILE A 991 4.97 -38.22 -37.42
C ILE A 991 5.40 -37.24 -36.31
N PRO A 992 5.65 -35.97 -36.64
CA PRO A 992 6.06 -34.97 -35.65
C PRO A 992 4.88 -34.51 -34.80
N ASN A 993 5.17 -34.19 -33.54
CA ASN A 993 4.23 -33.52 -32.64
C ASN A 993 4.54 -32.02 -32.60
N TRP A 994 3.58 -31.18 -32.98
CA TRP A 994 3.65 -29.73 -32.97
C TRP A 994 2.66 -29.14 -31.97
N ARG A 995 3.13 -28.19 -31.16
CA ARG A 995 2.31 -27.25 -30.40
C ARG A 995 2.83 -25.87 -30.65
N PHE A 996 2.05 -25.04 -31.34
CA PHE A 996 2.38 -23.67 -31.65
C PHE A 996 1.28 -22.75 -31.15
N ALA A 997 1.67 -21.63 -30.55
CA ALA A 997 0.78 -20.56 -30.14
C ALA A 997 1.49 -19.22 -30.37
N TYR A 998 0.77 -18.30 -30.99
CA TYR A 998 1.22 -16.98 -31.33
C TYR A 998 0.14 -15.98 -30.93
N THR A 999 0.53 -14.89 -30.26
CA THR A 999 -0.41 -13.84 -29.85
C THR A 999 0.19 -12.49 -30.14
N MET A 1000 -0.51 -11.64 -30.88
CA MET A 1000 -0.19 -10.24 -31.09
C MET A 1000 -1.13 -9.39 -30.25
N GLU A 1001 -0.60 -8.54 -29.38
CA GLU A 1001 -1.41 -7.70 -28.49
C GLU A 1001 -0.97 -6.25 -28.58
N LYS A 1002 -1.93 -5.35 -28.79
CA LYS A 1002 -1.82 -3.89 -28.68
C LYS A 1002 -2.97 -3.41 -27.79
N LYS A 1003 -2.90 -2.20 -27.26
CA LYS A 1003 -3.99 -1.63 -26.44
C LYS A 1003 -5.33 -1.79 -27.20
N ASN A 1004 -6.28 -2.54 -26.61
CA ASN A 1004 -7.60 -2.87 -27.17
C ASN A 1004 -7.66 -3.80 -28.40
N GLU A 1005 -6.55 -4.44 -28.79
CA GLU A 1005 -6.50 -5.36 -29.93
C GLU A 1005 -5.67 -6.61 -29.59
N LYS A 1006 -6.22 -7.79 -29.85
CA LYS A 1006 -5.52 -9.06 -29.60
C LYS A 1006 -5.83 -10.07 -30.69
N TYR A 1007 -4.80 -10.51 -31.40
CA TYR A 1007 -4.87 -11.58 -32.40
C TYR A 1007 -4.15 -12.80 -31.86
N SER A 1008 -4.75 -13.98 -31.93
CA SER A 1008 -4.11 -15.23 -31.51
C SER A 1008 -4.22 -16.29 -32.58
N LEU A 1009 -3.16 -17.07 -32.76
CA LEU A 1009 -3.10 -18.21 -33.66
C LEU A 1009 -2.50 -19.38 -32.88
N SER A 1010 -3.16 -20.54 -32.87
CA SER A 1010 -2.61 -21.74 -32.26
C SER A 1010 -2.82 -22.97 -33.12
N TYR A 1011 -1.92 -23.93 -32.98
CA TYR A 1011 -1.94 -25.21 -33.66
C TYR A 1011 -1.46 -26.30 -32.70
N ASN A 1012 -2.20 -27.41 -32.61
CA ASN A 1012 -1.85 -28.53 -31.74
C ASN A 1012 -2.17 -29.86 -32.41
N THR A 1013 -1.15 -30.73 -32.53
CA THR A 1013 -1.29 -32.06 -33.12
C THR A 1013 -1.64 -33.17 -32.14
N ASN A 1014 -1.63 -32.88 -30.83
CA ASN A 1014 -1.78 -33.87 -29.78
C ASN A 1014 -3.26 -34.03 -29.39
N GLY A 1015 -4.06 -34.63 -30.27
CA GLY A 1015 -5.49 -34.86 -30.11
C GLY A 1015 -6.20 -34.91 -31.46
N ASP A 1016 -6.49 -33.72 -32.02
CA ASP A 1016 -7.36 -33.55 -33.20
C ASP A 1016 -6.80 -32.59 -34.29
N ASN A 1017 -5.49 -32.35 -34.33
CA ASN A 1017 -4.83 -31.51 -35.35
C ASN A 1017 -5.45 -30.12 -35.60
N ARG A 1018 -6.01 -29.46 -34.58
CA ARG A 1018 -6.81 -28.24 -34.78
C ARG A 1018 -5.94 -26.99 -34.92
N TYR A 1019 -6.26 -26.15 -35.90
CA TYR A 1019 -5.85 -24.76 -35.98
C TYR A 1019 -6.92 -23.89 -35.32
N THR A 1020 -6.52 -22.96 -34.45
CA THR A 1020 -7.43 -21.96 -33.89
C THR A 1020 -6.88 -20.57 -34.20
N LEU A 1021 -7.67 -19.74 -34.86
CA LEU A 1021 -7.38 -18.33 -35.12
C LEU A 1021 -8.41 -17.50 -34.36
N SER A 1022 -7.97 -16.52 -33.58
CA SER A 1022 -8.88 -15.58 -32.93
C SER A 1022 -8.42 -14.14 -33.06
N ALA A 1023 -9.38 -13.23 -33.10
CA ALA A 1023 -9.19 -11.80 -33.20
C ALA A 1023 -10.18 -11.11 -32.25
N ASP A 1024 -9.67 -10.35 -31.29
CA ASP A 1024 -10.44 -9.50 -30.37
C ASP A 1024 -10.06 -8.04 -30.68
N MET A 1025 -11.03 -7.29 -31.22
CA MET A 1025 -10.84 -5.95 -31.74
C MET A 1025 -11.81 -5.01 -31.02
N LYS A 1026 -11.33 -4.33 -29.98
CA LYS A 1026 -12.11 -3.37 -29.17
C LYS A 1026 -11.97 -1.91 -29.64
N ASN A 1027 -11.25 -1.69 -30.74
CA ASN A 1027 -11.10 -0.37 -31.39
C ASN A 1027 -12.04 -0.21 -32.59
N ILE A 1028 -12.72 -1.27 -33.02
CA ILE A 1028 -13.71 -1.24 -34.10
C ILE A 1028 -15.08 -1.12 -33.43
N ASP A 1029 -15.96 -0.24 -33.89
CA ASP A 1029 -17.35 -0.17 -33.43
C ASP A 1029 -18.27 -0.86 -34.47
N PRO A 1030 -18.97 -1.96 -34.13
CA PRO A 1030 -19.00 -2.62 -32.81
C PRO A 1030 -17.74 -3.42 -32.50
N ASN A 1031 -17.38 -3.51 -31.22
CA ASN A 1031 -16.23 -4.29 -30.76
C ASN A 1031 -16.40 -5.73 -31.22
N THR A 1032 -15.43 -6.27 -31.94
CA THR A 1032 -15.60 -7.52 -32.67
C THR A 1032 -14.66 -8.58 -32.13
N ASN A 1033 -15.21 -9.73 -31.76
CA ASN A 1033 -14.46 -10.92 -31.35
C ASN A 1033 -14.81 -12.07 -32.29
N ILE A 1034 -13.81 -12.60 -32.99
CA ILE A 1034 -13.97 -13.72 -33.91
C ILE A 1034 -13.01 -14.82 -33.49
N SER A 1035 -13.46 -16.06 -33.43
CA SER A 1035 -12.63 -17.23 -33.17
C SER A 1035 -13.01 -18.36 -34.12
N LEU A 1036 -12.05 -18.81 -34.90
CA LEU A 1036 -12.16 -19.83 -35.92
C LEU A 1036 -11.37 -21.05 -35.49
N THR A 1037 -11.94 -22.25 -35.58
CA THR A 1037 -11.22 -23.51 -35.42
C THR A 1037 -11.38 -24.35 -36.67
N TYR A 1038 -10.26 -24.78 -37.24
CA TYR A 1038 -10.17 -25.50 -38.50
C TYR A 1038 -9.42 -26.83 -38.30
N ASP A 1039 -10.00 -27.93 -38.81
CA ASP A 1039 -9.35 -29.23 -38.86
C ASP A 1039 -8.78 -29.45 -40.27
N PRO A 1040 -7.45 -29.50 -40.41
CA PRO A 1040 -6.76 -29.66 -41.69
C PRO A 1040 -6.85 -31.09 -42.26
N GLN A 1041 -7.12 -32.11 -41.44
CA GLN A 1041 -7.23 -33.49 -41.92
C GLN A 1041 -8.56 -33.74 -42.62
N GLN A 1042 -9.63 -33.20 -42.04
CA GLN A 1042 -10.97 -33.28 -42.63
C GLN A 1042 -11.23 -32.16 -43.64
N VAL A 1043 -10.37 -31.13 -43.68
CA VAL A 1043 -10.55 -29.93 -44.52
C VAL A 1043 -11.86 -29.22 -44.18
N VAL A 1044 -12.24 -29.23 -42.90
CA VAL A 1044 -13.52 -28.66 -42.41
C VAL A 1044 -13.29 -27.64 -41.33
N LEU A 1045 -14.19 -26.66 -41.31
CA LEU A 1045 -14.21 -25.64 -40.29
C LEU A 1045 -14.95 -26.13 -39.05
N THR A 1046 -14.25 -26.69 -38.06
CA THR A 1046 -14.91 -27.33 -36.91
C THR A 1046 -15.76 -26.37 -36.07
N ASN A 1047 -15.32 -25.12 -35.88
CA ASN A 1047 -16.05 -24.15 -35.07
C ASN A 1047 -15.78 -22.71 -35.54
N LEU A 1048 -16.81 -21.86 -35.60
CA LEU A 1048 -16.71 -20.43 -35.82
C LEU A 1048 -17.52 -19.71 -34.75
N LYS A 1049 -16.86 -18.92 -33.92
CA LYS A 1049 -17.45 -18.01 -32.94
C LYS A 1049 -17.30 -16.58 -33.44
N MET A 1050 -18.37 -15.80 -33.38
CA MET A 1050 -18.38 -14.39 -33.67
C MET A 1050 -19.16 -13.68 -32.56
N ALA A 1051 -18.66 -12.58 -32.03
CA ALA A 1051 -19.35 -11.73 -31.09
C ALA A 1051 -19.07 -10.26 -31.41
N PHE A 1052 -20.11 -9.44 -31.32
CA PHE A 1052 -20.12 -8.03 -31.62
C PHE A 1052 -20.69 -7.29 -30.42
N ASP A 1053 -19.89 -6.48 -29.74
CA ASP A 1053 -20.30 -5.65 -28.62
C ASP A 1053 -20.37 -4.19 -29.07
N LYS A 1054 -21.58 -3.65 -29.30
CA LYS A 1054 -21.80 -2.24 -29.58
C LYS A 1054 -22.09 -1.49 -28.29
N SER A 1055 -21.21 -0.56 -27.91
CA SER A 1055 -21.54 0.41 -26.86
C SER A 1055 -22.36 1.54 -27.48
N LEU A 1056 -23.57 1.72 -27.01
CA LEU A 1056 -24.41 2.89 -27.32
C LEU A 1056 -24.33 3.86 -26.13
N HIS A 1057 -25.30 4.77 -25.99
CA HIS A 1057 -25.30 5.82 -24.95
C HIS A 1057 -25.23 5.26 -23.51
N CYS A 1058 -26.30 4.64 -23.01
CA CYS A 1058 -26.37 4.07 -21.64
C CYS A 1058 -26.44 2.54 -21.61
N TRP A 1059 -26.13 1.88 -22.73
CA TRP A 1059 -26.34 0.44 -22.91
C TRP A 1059 -25.35 -0.16 -23.89
N VAL A 1060 -25.04 -1.44 -23.67
CA VAL A 1060 -24.20 -2.28 -24.52
C VAL A 1060 -25.05 -3.38 -25.09
N PHE A 1061 -25.07 -3.48 -26.41
CA PHE A 1061 -25.67 -4.58 -27.14
C PHE A 1061 -24.57 -5.56 -27.57
N SER A 1062 -24.64 -6.79 -27.07
CA SER A 1062 -23.81 -7.91 -27.54
C SER A 1062 -24.64 -8.82 -28.44
N LEU A 1063 -24.18 -9.02 -29.67
CA LEU A 1063 -24.66 -10.08 -30.56
C LEU A 1063 -23.56 -11.14 -30.65
N GLY A 1064 -23.88 -12.42 -30.48
CA GLY A 1064 -22.90 -13.48 -30.74
C GLY A 1064 -23.50 -14.70 -31.40
N ALA A 1065 -22.68 -15.41 -32.17
CA ALA A 1065 -23.03 -16.66 -32.82
C ALA A 1065 -21.84 -17.64 -32.74
N GLU A 1066 -22.14 -18.91 -32.55
CA GLU A 1066 -21.23 -20.04 -32.58
C GLU A 1066 -21.79 -21.08 -33.53
N PHE A 1067 -20.99 -21.44 -34.52
CA PHE A 1067 -21.30 -22.45 -35.50
C PHE A 1067 -20.33 -23.61 -35.29
N SER A 1068 -20.83 -24.85 -35.27
CA SER A 1068 -19.98 -26.04 -35.34
C SER A 1068 -20.32 -26.86 -36.56
N TYR A 1069 -19.30 -27.41 -37.21
CA TYR A 1069 -19.48 -28.20 -38.41
C TYR A 1069 -20.20 -29.51 -38.11
N ARG A 1070 -21.24 -29.79 -38.92
CA ARG A 1070 -21.97 -31.06 -38.94
C ARG A 1070 -22.10 -31.52 -40.39
N SER A 1071 -21.71 -32.77 -40.66
CA SER A 1071 -21.74 -33.33 -42.01
C SER A 1071 -23.18 -33.36 -42.56
N GLY A 1072 -23.40 -32.76 -43.74
CA GLY A 1072 -24.70 -32.74 -44.43
C GLY A 1072 -25.74 -31.74 -43.89
N ALA A 1073 -25.35 -30.83 -42.98
CA ALA A 1073 -26.22 -29.78 -42.46
C ALA A 1073 -26.09 -28.48 -43.26
N ASP A 1074 -27.21 -27.80 -43.51
CA ASP A 1074 -27.20 -26.41 -44.01
C ASP A 1074 -26.62 -25.45 -42.97
N ILE A 1075 -26.34 -24.19 -43.36
CA ILE A 1075 -25.78 -23.15 -42.46
C ILE A 1075 -26.56 -23.03 -41.15
N LEU A 1076 -27.89 -23.15 -41.20
CA LEU A 1076 -28.78 -23.15 -40.03
C LEU A 1076 -28.60 -24.39 -39.15
N GLY A 1077 -28.30 -25.55 -39.73
CA GLY A 1077 -28.01 -26.79 -39.01
C GLY A 1077 -26.60 -26.86 -38.41
N MET A 1078 -25.72 -25.93 -38.78
CA MET A 1078 -24.39 -25.74 -38.17
C MET A 1078 -24.40 -24.74 -37.01
N LEU A 1079 -25.51 -24.03 -36.76
CA LEU A 1079 -25.61 -23.05 -35.69
C LEU A 1079 -25.82 -23.75 -34.33
N ASP A 1080 -24.82 -23.71 -33.46
CA ASP A 1080 -24.91 -24.28 -32.11
C ASP A 1080 -25.50 -23.27 -31.12
N LYS A 1081 -25.05 -22.02 -31.22
CA LYS A 1081 -25.44 -20.95 -30.32
C LYS A 1081 -25.58 -19.65 -31.08
N ILE A 1082 -26.67 -18.94 -30.86
CA ILE A 1082 -26.80 -17.54 -31.24
C ILE A 1082 -27.34 -16.83 -30.02
N TYR A 1083 -26.82 -15.67 -29.66
CA TYR A 1083 -27.31 -14.93 -28.52
C TYR A 1083 -27.33 -13.42 -28.75
N PHE A 1084 -28.32 -12.80 -28.12
CA PHE A 1084 -28.50 -11.35 -28.04
C PHE A 1084 -28.42 -10.99 -26.57
N LYS A 1085 -27.63 -9.98 -26.23
CA LYS A 1085 -27.48 -9.54 -24.85
C LYS A 1085 -27.56 -8.04 -24.76
N PHE A 1086 -28.41 -7.55 -23.88
CA PHE A 1086 -28.53 -6.13 -23.57
C PHE A 1086 -28.11 -5.91 -22.12
N ARG A 1087 -27.24 -4.92 -21.91
CA ARG A 1087 -26.75 -4.52 -20.59
C ARG A 1087 -26.74 -3.02 -20.52
N LEU A 1088 -26.96 -2.44 -19.35
CA LEU A 1088 -26.70 -1.02 -19.15
C LEU A 1088 -25.19 -0.81 -18.97
N THR A 1089 -24.64 0.30 -19.45
CA THR A 1089 -23.20 0.63 -19.28
C THR A 1089 -22.87 0.96 -17.84
N ASP A 1090 -23.82 1.64 -17.20
CA ASP A 1090 -23.61 2.34 -15.94
C ASP A 1090 -24.15 1.55 -14.75
N MET A 1091 -25.04 0.57 -14.99
CA MET A 1091 -25.47 -0.41 -13.99
C MET A 1091 -24.83 -1.77 -14.28
N PRO A 1092 -24.29 -2.49 -13.28
CA PRO A 1092 -23.56 -3.74 -13.47
C PRO A 1092 -24.37 -4.91 -14.10
N ASP A 1093 -25.69 -4.74 -14.26
CA ASP A 1093 -26.62 -5.83 -14.52
C ASP A 1093 -26.84 -6.25 -15.97
N LYS A 1094 -27.10 -7.55 -16.10
CA LYS A 1094 -27.50 -8.19 -17.36
C LYS A 1094 -29.03 -8.27 -17.43
N PHE A 1095 -29.65 -7.28 -18.06
CA PHE A 1095 -31.10 -7.17 -18.10
C PHE A 1095 -31.76 -8.22 -19.01
N PHE A 1096 -31.16 -8.49 -20.16
CA PHE A 1096 -31.74 -9.38 -21.15
C PHE A 1096 -30.67 -10.20 -21.85
N TYR A 1097 -30.88 -11.51 -21.93
CA TYR A 1097 -30.09 -12.45 -22.68
C TYR A 1097 -31.03 -13.42 -23.39
N PHE A 1098 -30.96 -13.51 -24.70
CA PHE A 1098 -31.77 -14.43 -25.47
C PHE A 1098 -30.88 -15.28 -26.36
N GLU A 1099 -31.01 -16.60 -26.26
CA GLU A 1099 -30.29 -17.59 -27.04
C GLU A 1099 -31.29 -18.48 -27.81
N PRO A 1100 -31.67 -18.09 -29.04
CA PRO A 1100 -32.66 -18.80 -29.84
C PRO A 1100 -32.42 -20.30 -30.01
N THR A 1101 -31.17 -20.75 -30.14
CA THR A 1101 -30.86 -22.16 -30.42
C THR A 1101 -31.20 -23.08 -29.27
N SER A 1102 -31.03 -22.63 -28.03
CA SER A 1102 -31.40 -23.36 -26.83
C SER A 1102 -32.80 -22.99 -26.33
N GLY A 1103 -33.53 -22.14 -27.07
CA GLY A 1103 -34.77 -21.52 -26.61
C GLY A 1103 -34.60 -20.72 -25.31
N THR A 1104 -33.36 -20.33 -24.98
CA THR A 1104 -33.03 -19.81 -23.66
C THR A 1104 -33.20 -18.30 -23.62
N LEU A 1105 -34.29 -17.82 -23.03
CA LEU A 1105 -34.49 -16.43 -22.66
C LEU A 1105 -34.16 -16.25 -21.18
N GLN A 1106 -33.05 -15.62 -20.87
CA GLN A 1106 -32.70 -15.17 -19.53
C GLN A 1106 -33.03 -13.69 -19.37
N ILE A 1107 -33.92 -13.40 -18.44
CA ILE A 1107 -34.18 -12.07 -17.92
C ILE A 1107 -33.56 -12.04 -16.52
N SER A 1108 -32.63 -11.13 -16.28
CA SER A 1108 -32.06 -10.96 -14.93
C SER A 1108 -32.25 -9.51 -14.52
N GLY A 1109 -32.61 -9.29 -13.26
CA GLY A 1109 -32.68 -7.97 -12.64
C GLY A 1109 -32.15 -8.10 -11.22
N MET A 1110 -31.46 -7.07 -10.73
CA MET A 1110 -31.05 -7.05 -9.32
C MET A 1110 -32.25 -6.80 -8.41
#